data_AF-A0A1F4V9H2-F1
#
_entry.id   AF-A0A1F4V9H2-F1
#
_cell.length_a   1.000
_cell.length_b   1.000
_cell.length_c   1.000
_cell.angle_alpha   90.00
_cell.angle_beta   90.00
_cell.angle_gamma   90.00
#
_symmetry.space_group_name_H-M   'P 1'
#
loop_
_entity.id
_entity.type
_entity.pdbx_description
1 polymer ?
#
loop_
_entity_poly.entity_id
_entity_poly.type
_entity_poly.pdbx_seq_one_letter_code
_entity_poly.pdbx_strand_id
1 'polypeptide(L)'
;MIYALVLFVLILIGAGFALKKVKKTGSFLSLTSNKVILEIKVPRVTNEDETFKTAALAMESLFSSLHGLLKSKDEGNEYFSFEVVSRPGLGIKFYSVCSERAVNFVESQIYSNYPSAQIIRVAENLPVYEDVAIWQMSKLVESKRYIFPLKTYNDMEIDSMASITSSMSQLGDGEAICFQVLAKPVGDVWQKEGNDYVSAAKTGKKVKNVSTLQSLLMLILTELWSIFTRVIGEAAMIFGGSYTAEAGRDAKGVTPTPKLTIVQEMEVNSIENKMAKMGFQVEVRILVGSKSGARVDQTTRDLVASFNQFSTTNLNSLVLGGNTVGREAYTAFAECKFAEVDSFILNVEELGSMYHLPSQEVETPNIGWSYSRKSEPPAGLPIKDCTFIADTVFRNQKVRFGLANGDDRLRHMYVIGKSGTGKSTLFETMISQDIANGFGVGVLDPHGETIDKVLERIPENRVDDVIYFDPSDTEMPVGLNLLELSDISQKNLMASALVSAIKHHFDYSWGPRLEYLLNYSILTLLEVQGTTMLGITRLLEDENYRKFILHNVSDPVVHKFWDTEFKNMKNNPKLITESIAPIQNKVNRFLASTTIRNILGQRKSTIDIEGAMNSGKILLMNLSKGKIGEDNANLLGALLVSRIQFFALQRANIRYDQRRPFYLYVDEFQNFATGSFESILSESRKYGLGLYLTHQYTAQLPEQLLKAVLGNVGTIATFSLGTPDAKALAAEFAPYFTDTDIISLERFHVYIKLMMNGMTSLPFSAKILLPWVEDECVVAKSTNKDWVLELSRQKYGVAKAEIEDKIRKWVDTNFDKGMAIAIDTKVVGTTVSPAPVKPPVPLRNPEPTIARPTPEVQEPVRQVERLPKIQAPAAEPPAAITVLDSGFFDGSDMVLPDGRKVKVQANYAAKSELAYGDILERYLHNGEDRFRQAKKVERAELEGTLYKDNGLWVFVTPEGKNYPVSQTAVDFNQFTDGQRMYGTIPAGVQDVPYCTLALKRFRKETTKSAEADKIKNDQSLR
;
A
#
# COMPACT_ATOMS: atom_id res chain seq x y z
N MET A 1 2.36 -2.73 -91.98
CA MET A 1 3.37 -1.93 -91.24
C MET A 1 2.74 -1.13 -90.09
N ILE A 2 1.69 -0.34 -90.34
CA ILE A 2 1.01 0.48 -89.30
C ILE A 2 0.41 -0.37 -88.16
N TYR A 3 -0.25 -1.48 -88.47
CA TYR A 3 -0.81 -2.39 -87.44
C TYR A 3 0.26 -3.03 -86.54
N ALA A 4 1.44 -3.32 -87.08
CA ALA A 4 2.56 -3.85 -86.28
C ALA A 4 3.13 -2.78 -85.34
N LEU A 5 3.16 -1.51 -85.78
CA LEU A 5 3.58 -0.37 -84.96
C LEU A 5 2.60 -0.13 -83.80
N VAL A 6 1.29 -0.18 -84.07
CA VAL A 6 0.26 -0.01 -83.03
C VAL A 6 0.30 -1.15 -82.02
N LEU A 7 0.48 -2.39 -82.46
CA LEU A 7 0.62 -3.54 -81.57
C LEU A 7 1.90 -3.44 -80.72
N PHE A 8 3.01 -2.99 -81.29
CA PHE A 8 4.27 -2.77 -80.56
C PHE A 8 4.14 -1.65 -79.51
N VAL A 9 3.45 -0.56 -79.82
CA VAL A 9 3.15 0.52 -78.87
C VAL A 9 2.23 0.04 -77.75
N LEU A 10 1.20 -0.76 -78.05
CA LEU A 10 0.32 -1.34 -77.04
C LEU A 10 1.05 -2.34 -76.13
N ILE A 11 1.99 -3.14 -76.67
CA ILE A 11 2.84 -4.04 -75.89
C ILE A 11 3.81 -3.23 -75.01
N LEU A 12 4.38 -2.12 -75.50
CA LEU A 12 5.23 -1.23 -74.70
C LEU A 12 4.45 -0.51 -73.60
N ILE A 13 3.21 -0.08 -73.86
CA ILE A 13 2.32 0.50 -72.85
C ILE A 13 1.93 -0.57 -71.83
N GLY A 14 1.58 -1.78 -72.28
CA GLY A 14 1.27 -2.93 -71.42
C GLY A 14 2.46 -3.36 -70.56
N ALA A 15 3.66 -3.41 -71.13
CA ALA A 15 4.92 -3.69 -70.42
C ALA A 15 5.29 -2.54 -69.46
N GLY A 16 5.02 -1.29 -69.84
CA GLY A 16 5.17 -0.12 -68.97
C GLY A 16 4.21 -0.14 -67.78
N PHE A 17 2.97 -0.58 -67.98
CA PHE A 17 2.00 -0.81 -66.91
C PHE A 17 2.38 -2.01 -66.03
N ALA A 18 2.86 -3.10 -66.62
CA ALA A 18 3.36 -4.28 -65.90
C ALA A 18 4.61 -3.95 -65.07
N LEU A 19 5.57 -3.20 -65.62
CA LEU A 19 6.75 -2.69 -64.91
C LEU A 19 6.38 -1.67 -63.84
N LYS A 20 5.36 -0.82 -64.04
CA LYS A 20 4.80 0.03 -62.98
C LYS A 20 4.12 -0.79 -61.87
N LYS A 21 3.50 -1.93 -62.21
CA LYS A 21 2.85 -2.85 -61.27
C LYS A 21 3.88 -3.68 -60.49
N VAL A 22 4.99 -4.06 -61.12
CA VAL A 22 6.14 -4.76 -60.51
C VAL A 22 7.04 -3.80 -59.71
N LYS A 23 7.16 -2.52 -60.09
CA LYS A 23 7.73 -1.47 -59.22
C LYS A 23 6.80 -1.02 -58.08
N LYS A 24 5.52 -1.44 -58.12
CA LYS A 24 4.55 -1.29 -57.03
C LYS A 24 4.49 -2.53 -56.10
N THR A 25 5.44 -3.45 -56.22
CA THR A 25 5.73 -4.40 -55.14
C THR A 25 6.42 -3.59 -54.04
N GLY A 26 5.60 -3.11 -53.09
CA GLY A 26 5.99 -2.13 -52.09
C GLY A 26 7.22 -2.56 -51.28
N SER A 27 8.07 -1.58 -50.97
CA SER A 27 9.03 -1.71 -49.88
C SER A 27 8.26 -2.08 -48.60
N PHE A 28 8.39 -3.31 -48.13
CA PHE A 28 7.88 -3.70 -46.82
C PHE A 28 8.86 -3.21 -45.75
N LEU A 29 8.40 -2.34 -44.87
CA LEU A 29 9.10 -2.05 -43.62
C LEU A 29 8.73 -3.16 -42.63
N SER A 30 9.71 -3.75 -41.95
CA SER A 30 9.48 -4.76 -40.93
C SER A 30 10.33 -4.45 -39.70
N LEU A 31 9.77 -4.61 -38.50
CA LEU A 31 10.46 -4.42 -37.22
C LEU A 31 11.37 -5.62 -36.85
N THR A 32 11.76 -6.46 -37.82
CA THR A 32 12.15 -7.86 -37.60
C THR A 32 13.44 -8.09 -36.81
N SER A 33 14.44 -7.19 -36.84
CA SER A 33 15.73 -7.51 -36.21
C SER A 33 15.87 -7.09 -34.74
N ASN A 34 15.24 -5.99 -34.29
CA ASN A 34 15.38 -5.44 -32.93
C ASN A 34 14.04 -4.88 -32.39
N LYS A 35 12.97 -5.68 -32.37
CA LYS A 35 11.68 -5.25 -31.77
C LYS A 35 11.65 -5.53 -30.26
N VAL A 36 11.00 -4.63 -29.51
CA VAL A 36 10.65 -4.83 -28.11
C VAL A 36 9.13 -4.81 -27.99
N ILE A 37 8.60 -5.80 -27.26
CA ILE A 37 7.15 -5.96 -27.01
C ILE A 37 6.89 -5.60 -25.55
N LEU A 38 5.99 -4.65 -25.33
CA LEU A 38 5.57 -4.14 -24.04
C LEU A 38 4.14 -4.62 -23.76
N GLU A 39 3.93 -5.53 -22.82
CA GLU A 39 2.61 -5.81 -22.24
C GLU A 39 2.24 -4.67 -21.30
N ILE A 40 1.09 -4.03 -21.55
CA ILE A 40 0.58 -2.91 -20.77
C ILE A 40 -0.59 -3.42 -19.93
N LYS A 41 -0.38 -3.52 -18.62
CA LYS A 41 -1.45 -3.84 -17.67
C LYS A 41 -2.05 -2.54 -17.14
N VAL A 42 -3.35 -2.39 -17.36
CA VAL A 42 -4.12 -1.25 -16.86
C VAL A 42 -4.67 -1.62 -15.49
N PRO A 43 -4.43 -0.81 -14.45
CA PRO A 43 -5.10 -1.03 -13.18
C PRO A 43 -6.58 -0.68 -13.29
N ARG A 44 -7.43 -1.40 -12.55
CA ARG A 44 -8.80 -0.97 -12.36
C ARG A 44 -8.77 0.21 -11.40
N VAL A 45 -8.66 1.41 -11.98
CA VAL A 45 -8.97 2.71 -11.37
C VAL A 45 -10.10 2.60 -10.31
N THR A 46 -10.20 3.36 -9.21
CA THR A 46 -11.50 3.62 -8.54
C THR A 46 -11.68 5.11 -8.25
N ASN A 47 -11.10 5.96 -9.10
CA ASN A 47 -11.25 7.42 -8.98
C ASN A 47 -12.42 7.86 -9.85
N GLU A 48 -13.35 8.64 -9.28
CA GLU A 48 -14.55 9.17 -9.95
C GLU A 48 -14.23 10.11 -11.13
N ASP A 49 -13.00 10.65 -11.19
CA ASP A 49 -12.57 11.61 -12.21
C ASP A 49 -12.07 10.99 -13.53
N GLU A 50 -11.79 9.67 -13.57
CA GLU A 50 -11.29 8.99 -14.78
C GLU A 50 -12.44 8.48 -15.67
N THR A 51 -12.75 9.23 -16.73
CA THR A 51 -13.73 8.84 -17.78
C THR A 51 -13.05 8.28 -19.03
N PHE A 52 -13.78 7.58 -19.91
CA PHE A 52 -13.21 7.13 -21.19
C PHE A 52 -12.62 8.29 -22.04
N LYS A 53 -13.21 9.50 -21.97
CA LYS A 53 -12.70 10.67 -22.69
C LYS A 53 -11.32 11.08 -22.19
N THR A 54 -11.07 10.99 -20.87
CA THR A 54 -9.73 11.23 -20.31
C THR A 54 -8.72 10.17 -20.74
N ALA A 55 -9.14 8.90 -20.84
CA ALA A 55 -8.29 7.81 -21.32
C ALA A 55 -7.92 7.96 -22.81
N ALA A 56 -8.87 8.37 -23.66
CA ALA A 56 -8.65 8.66 -25.08
C ALA A 56 -7.76 9.89 -25.28
N LEU A 57 -7.99 10.97 -24.51
CA LEU A 57 -7.14 12.17 -24.52
C LEU A 57 -5.69 11.87 -24.09
N ALA A 58 -5.51 11.01 -23.08
CA ALA A 58 -4.19 10.54 -22.66
C ALA A 58 -3.46 9.80 -23.79
N MET A 59 -4.19 9.02 -24.60
CA MET A 59 -3.60 8.39 -25.79
C MET A 59 -3.31 9.40 -26.91
N GLU A 60 -4.19 10.38 -27.14
CA GLU A 60 -3.92 11.47 -28.10
C GLU A 60 -2.62 12.22 -27.76
N SER A 61 -2.40 12.51 -26.47
CA SER A 61 -1.18 13.12 -25.94
C SER A 61 0.05 12.21 -26.14
N LEU A 62 -0.11 10.90 -25.93
CA LEU A 62 0.94 9.91 -26.20
C LEU A 62 1.32 9.90 -27.68
N PHE A 63 0.35 9.83 -28.60
CA PHE A 63 0.61 9.87 -30.04
C PHE A 63 1.26 11.18 -30.48
N SER A 64 0.84 12.31 -29.91
CA SER A 64 1.46 13.61 -30.15
C SER A 64 2.94 13.60 -29.74
N SER A 65 3.26 12.98 -28.60
CA SER A 65 4.64 12.83 -28.13
C SER A 65 5.46 11.89 -29.01
N LEU A 66 4.87 10.79 -29.49
CA LEU A 66 5.51 9.87 -30.44
C LEU A 66 5.75 10.50 -31.81
N HIS A 67 4.92 11.46 -32.23
CA HIS A 67 5.14 12.20 -33.48
C HIS A 67 6.47 12.96 -33.47
N GLY A 68 6.95 13.37 -32.29
CA GLY A 68 8.28 13.98 -32.10
C GLY A 68 9.46 13.10 -32.51
N LEU A 69 9.26 11.79 -32.71
CA LEU A 69 10.27 10.87 -33.26
C LEU A 69 10.37 10.90 -34.79
N LEU A 70 9.60 11.75 -35.48
CA LEU A 70 9.67 11.94 -36.91
C LEU A 70 11.08 12.43 -37.33
N LYS A 71 11.79 11.60 -38.10
CA LYS A 71 13.12 11.92 -38.66
C LYS A 71 13.04 12.50 -40.07
N SER A 72 14.15 13.09 -40.54
CA SER A 72 14.30 13.60 -41.91
C SER A 72 14.36 12.46 -42.94
N LYS A 73 14.00 12.78 -44.19
CA LYS A 73 13.63 11.86 -45.29
C LYS A 73 14.56 10.67 -45.62
N ASP A 74 15.79 10.62 -45.12
CA ASP A 74 16.81 9.63 -45.54
C ASP A 74 17.12 8.55 -44.48
N GLU A 75 16.59 8.64 -43.26
CA GLU A 75 16.66 7.58 -42.24
C GLU A 75 15.25 7.02 -41.99
N GLY A 76 14.90 5.91 -42.62
CA GLY A 76 13.54 5.35 -42.63
C GLY A 76 12.75 5.54 -41.34
N ASN A 77 11.56 6.14 -41.44
CA ASN A 77 10.77 6.53 -40.27
C ASN A 77 10.41 5.32 -39.39
N GLU A 78 10.56 5.51 -38.10
CA GLU A 78 10.13 4.59 -37.06
C GLU A 78 8.60 4.49 -37.02
N TYR A 79 8.06 3.30 -36.78
CA TYR A 79 6.62 3.09 -36.63
C TYR A 79 6.36 2.17 -35.44
N PHE A 80 5.14 2.26 -34.91
CA PHE A 80 4.74 1.63 -33.66
C PHE A 80 3.54 0.72 -33.90
N SER A 81 3.46 -0.39 -33.18
CA SER A 81 2.27 -1.25 -33.13
C SER A 81 1.57 -1.06 -31.79
N PHE A 82 0.25 -0.93 -31.83
CA PHE A 82 -0.62 -0.94 -30.66
C PHE A 82 -1.64 -2.05 -30.84
N GLU A 83 -1.73 -2.96 -29.87
CA GLU A 83 -2.38 -4.24 -30.08
C GLU A 83 -3.26 -4.65 -28.90
N VAL A 84 -4.38 -5.26 -29.22
CA VAL A 84 -5.25 -5.96 -28.27
C VAL A 84 -5.29 -7.42 -28.69
N VAL A 85 -5.00 -8.33 -27.76
CA VAL A 85 -4.97 -9.78 -28.01
C VAL A 85 -5.90 -10.47 -27.04
N SER A 86 -6.75 -11.36 -27.55
CA SER A 86 -7.69 -12.16 -26.77
C SER A 86 -7.62 -13.64 -27.17
N ARG A 87 -7.56 -14.54 -26.18
CA ARG A 87 -7.73 -15.99 -26.35
C ARG A 87 -8.17 -16.66 -25.04
N PRO A 88 -8.78 -17.87 -25.09
CA PRO A 88 -9.10 -18.64 -23.89
C PRO A 88 -7.88 -18.81 -22.96
N GLY A 89 -8.09 -18.60 -21.66
CA GLY A 89 -7.06 -18.68 -20.62
C GLY A 89 -6.10 -17.48 -20.52
N LEU A 90 -5.90 -16.71 -21.59
CA LEU A 90 -5.10 -15.47 -21.56
C LEU A 90 -5.95 -14.26 -21.13
N GLY A 91 -7.22 -14.23 -21.54
CA GLY A 91 -8.06 -13.04 -21.48
C GLY A 91 -7.63 -11.99 -22.51
N ILE A 92 -8.12 -10.76 -22.34
CA ILE A 92 -7.81 -9.59 -23.17
C ILE A 92 -6.59 -8.86 -22.58
N LYS A 93 -5.55 -8.71 -23.40
CA LYS A 93 -4.31 -8.01 -23.05
C LYS A 93 -3.96 -6.93 -24.06
N PHE A 94 -3.29 -5.88 -23.58
CA PHE A 94 -2.84 -4.74 -24.38
C PHE A 94 -1.34 -4.77 -24.57
N TYR A 95 -0.87 -4.47 -25.77
CA TYR A 95 0.55 -4.44 -26.09
C TYR A 95 0.93 -3.20 -26.89
N SER A 96 2.19 -2.79 -26.75
CA SER A 96 2.86 -1.88 -27.67
C SER A 96 4.15 -2.53 -28.20
N VAL A 97 4.36 -2.48 -29.51
CA VAL A 97 5.58 -2.97 -30.17
C VAL A 97 6.32 -1.81 -30.79
N CYS A 98 7.60 -1.68 -30.48
CA CYS A 98 8.46 -0.61 -30.97
C CYS A 98 9.88 -1.13 -31.22
N SER A 99 10.75 -0.31 -31.81
CA SER A 99 12.15 -0.66 -31.92
C SER A 99 12.86 -0.54 -30.57
N GLU A 100 13.95 -1.29 -30.40
CA GLU A 100 14.83 -1.19 -29.22
C GLU A 100 15.37 0.23 -28.98
N ARG A 101 15.46 1.08 -30.02
CA ARG A 101 15.94 2.46 -29.88
C ARG A 101 14.87 3.37 -29.27
N ALA A 102 13.60 3.15 -29.57
CA ALA A 102 12.49 3.95 -29.05
C ALA A 102 11.90 3.42 -27.73
N VAL A 103 12.23 2.19 -27.31
CA VAL A 103 11.58 1.54 -26.15
C VAL A 103 11.58 2.41 -24.90
N ASN A 104 12.71 3.03 -24.54
CA ASN A 104 12.79 3.85 -23.32
C ASN A 104 11.94 5.13 -23.45
N PHE A 105 11.84 5.69 -24.66
CA PHE A 105 10.98 6.85 -24.92
C PHE A 105 9.50 6.43 -24.85
N VAL A 106 9.12 5.33 -25.49
CA VAL A 106 7.74 4.79 -25.46
C VAL A 106 7.31 4.45 -24.04
N GLU A 107 8.13 3.75 -23.26
CA GLU A 107 7.86 3.46 -21.84
C GLU A 107 7.66 4.75 -21.04
N SER A 108 8.52 5.76 -21.23
CA SER A 108 8.39 7.06 -20.57
C SER A 108 7.09 7.79 -20.97
N GLN A 109 6.68 7.74 -22.24
CA GLN A 109 5.45 8.37 -22.70
C GLN A 109 4.20 7.63 -22.19
N ILE A 110 4.23 6.30 -22.12
CA ILE A 110 3.15 5.51 -21.50
C ILE A 110 3.03 5.89 -20.02
N TYR A 111 4.13 5.91 -19.25
CA TYR A 111 4.08 6.30 -17.83
C TYR A 111 3.66 7.76 -17.60
N SER A 112 3.98 8.67 -18.52
CA SER A 112 3.58 10.08 -18.40
C SER A 112 2.07 10.29 -18.60
N ASN A 113 1.45 9.51 -19.49
CA ASN A 113 0.03 9.63 -19.82
C ASN A 113 -0.85 8.64 -19.04
N TYR A 114 -0.28 7.51 -18.62
CA TYR A 114 -0.91 6.47 -17.80
C TYR A 114 0.00 6.12 -16.60
N PRO A 115 0.06 6.98 -15.56
CA PRO A 115 0.99 6.81 -14.44
C PRO A 115 0.82 5.52 -13.64
N SER A 116 -0.40 4.97 -13.66
CA SER A 116 -0.79 3.76 -12.94
C SER A 116 -0.57 2.48 -13.76
N ALA A 117 -0.33 2.59 -15.08
CA ALA A 117 -0.09 1.44 -15.94
C ALA A 117 1.19 0.68 -15.55
N GLN A 118 1.16 -0.64 -15.64
CA GLN A 118 2.35 -1.47 -15.46
C GLN A 118 2.82 -1.99 -16.82
N ILE A 119 4.10 -1.79 -17.11
CA ILE A 119 4.72 -2.24 -18.35
C ILE A 119 5.59 -3.46 -18.05
N ILE A 120 5.39 -4.54 -18.80
CA ILE A 120 6.20 -5.76 -18.73
C ILE A 120 6.77 -6.02 -20.11
N ARG A 121 8.10 -6.16 -20.22
CA ARG A 121 8.73 -6.59 -21.48
C ARG A 121 8.52 -8.09 -21.65
N VAL A 122 7.90 -8.49 -22.75
CA VAL A 122 7.59 -9.90 -23.05
C VAL A 122 8.33 -10.35 -24.32
N ALA A 123 8.61 -11.65 -24.41
CA ALA A 123 9.24 -12.21 -25.61
C ALA A 123 8.29 -12.23 -26.81
N GLU A 124 7.01 -12.52 -26.57
CA GLU A 124 5.97 -12.66 -27.59
C GLU A 124 4.64 -12.07 -27.10
N ASN A 125 3.96 -11.32 -27.96
CA ASN A 125 2.60 -10.78 -27.79
C ASN A 125 1.52 -11.83 -28.10
N LEU A 126 1.85 -12.81 -28.95
CA LEU A 126 0.95 -13.88 -29.37
C LEU A 126 1.75 -15.19 -29.59
N PRO A 127 1.93 -16.03 -28.55
CA PRO A 127 2.63 -17.30 -28.72
C PRO A 127 1.92 -18.19 -29.72
N VAL A 128 2.67 -19.02 -30.46
CA VAL A 128 2.12 -19.97 -31.45
C VAL A 128 1.07 -20.82 -30.76
N TYR A 129 -0.20 -20.61 -31.12
CA TYR A 129 -1.31 -21.30 -30.51
C TYR A 129 -1.58 -22.59 -31.29
N GLU A 130 -1.05 -23.71 -30.79
CA GLU A 130 -1.03 -25.02 -31.47
C GLU A 130 -2.43 -25.54 -31.83
N ASP A 131 -3.46 -25.09 -31.11
CA ASP A 131 -4.86 -25.46 -31.34
C ASP A 131 -5.54 -24.70 -32.50
N VAL A 132 -4.89 -23.72 -33.12
CA VAL A 132 -5.48 -22.96 -34.24
C VAL A 132 -5.10 -23.59 -35.57
N ALA A 133 -6.11 -24.00 -36.34
CA ALA A 133 -5.91 -24.56 -37.68
C ALA A 133 -5.87 -23.48 -38.78
N ILE A 134 -6.68 -22.42 -38.64
CA ILE A 134 -6.87 -21.40 -39.68
C ILE A 134 -6.65 -20.02 -39.06
N TRP A 135 -5.78 -19.24 -39.70
CA TRP A 135 -5.57 -17.82 -39.42
C TRP A 135 -6.06 -16.97 -40.58
N GLN A 136 -6.79 -15.90 -40.30
CA GLN A 136 -7.19 -14.89 -41.28
C GLN A 136 -6.87 -13.50 -40.73
N MET A 137 -6.12 -12.73 -41.50
CA MET A 137 -5.87 -11.33 -41.25
C MET A 137 -6.70 -10.50 -42.23
N SER A 138 -7.59 -9.67 -41.72
CA SER A 138 -8.38 -8.70 -42.47
C SER A 138 -7.88 -7.29 -42.19
N LYS A 139 -7.76 -6.47 -43.23
CA LYS A 139 -7.43 -5.05 -43.09
C LYS A 139 -8.70 -4.21 -43.06
N LEU A 140 -8.74 -3.17 -42.26
CA LEU A 140 -9.76 -2.12 -42.37
C LEU A 140 -9.24 -0.99 -43.25
N VAL A 141 -10.09 -0.47 -44.13
CA VAL A 141 -9.79 0.66 -45.02
C VAL A 141 -10.90 1.70 -44.92
N GLU A 142 -10.60 2.95 -45.23
CA GLU A 142 -11.59 4.01 -45.26
C GLU A 142 -12.52 3.89 -46.48
N SER A 143 -13.82 4.14 -46.28
CA SER A 143 -14.82 4.12 -47.35
C SER A 143 -14.76 5.36 -48.24
N LYS A 144 -14.36 6.50 -47.67
CA LYS A 144 -14.10 7.77 -48.36
C LYS A 144 -12.60 8.09 -48.32
N ARG A 145 -12.19 9.15 -49.02
CA ARG A 145 -10.82 9.68 -48.97
C ARG A 145 -10.45 10.08 -47.54
N TYR A 146 -9.19 9.87 -47.15
CA TYR A 146 -8.68 10.18 -45.81
C TYR A 146 -8.87 11.64 -45.35
N ILE A 147 -9.13 12.56 -46.26
CA ILE A 147 -9.42 13.96 -45.91
C ILE A 147 -10.69 14.09 -45.06
N PHE A 148 -11.64 13.16 -45.19
CA PHE A 148 -12.83 13.11 -44.36
C PHE A 148 -12.47 12.46 -43.00
N PRO A 149 -12.83 13.08 -41.87
CA PRO A 149 -12.49 12.52 -40.56
C PRO A 149 -13.39 11.35 -40.18
N LEU A 150 -12.90 10.52 -39.27
CA LEU A 150 -13.70 9.60 -38.46
C LEU A 150 -14.37 10.34 -37.30
N LYS A 151 -15.46 9.78 -36.77
CA LYS A 151 -16.04 10.25 -35.51
C LYS A 151 -15.03 10.04 -34.38
N THR A 152 -14.84 11.05 -33.51
CA THR A 152 -13.84 11.02 -32.43
C THR A 152 -14.49 10.88 -31.04
N TYR A 153 -13.69 10.61 -30.01
CA TYR A 153 -14.14 10.43 -28.63
C TYR A 153 -14.86 11.66 -28.06
N ASN A 154 -14.63 12.86 -28.62
CA ASN A 154 -15.33 14.08 -28.23
C ASN A 154 -16.83 13.98 -28.53
N ASP A 155 -17.17 13.40 -29.69
CA ASP A 155 -18.54 13.24 -30.20
C ASP A 155 -19.18 11.88 -29.82
N MET A 156 -18.44 11.01 -29.13
CA MET A 156 -18.94 9.71 -28.68
C MET A 156 -19.61 9.81 -27.30
N GLU A 157 -20.65 8.99 -27.12
CA GLU A 157 -21.37 8.84 -25.85
C GLU A 157 -20.83 7.65 -25.03
N ILE A 158 -20.26 6.65 -25.70
CA ILE A 158 -19.78 5.40 -25.11
C ILE A 158 -18.34 5.19 -25.55
N ASP A 159 -17.54 4.56 -24.69
CA ASP A 159 -16.16 4.17 -24.99
C ASP A 159 -16.08 3.24 -26.21
N SER A 160 -15.29 3.64 -27.21
CA SER A 160 -15.04 2.82 -28.40
C SER A 160 -14.37 1.48 -28.08
N MET A 161 -13.50 1.45 -27.06
CA MET A 161 -12.79 0.26 -26.61
C MET A 161 -13.71 -0.72 -25.88
N ALA A 162 -14.81 -0.27 -25.27
CA ALA A 162 -15.81 -1.17 -24.69
C ALA A 162 -16.46 -2.04 -25.78
N SER A 163 -16.89 -1.44 -26.90
CA SER A 163 -17.48 -2.15 -28.03
C SER A 163 -16.51 -3.15 -28.68
N ILE A 164 -15.25 -2.73 -28.87
CA ILE A 164 -14.20 -3.56 -29.49
C ILE A 164 -13.86 -4.74 -28.57
N THR A 165 -13.55 -4.48 -27.30
CA THR A 165 -13.16 -5.53 -26.34
C THR A 165 -14.30 -6.50 -26.03
N SER A 166 -15.56 -6.03 -25.98
CA SER A 166 -16.74 -6.89 -25.81
C SER A 166 -16.85 -7.94 -26.93
N SER A 167 -16.64 -7.50 -28.17
CA SER A 167 -16.61 -8.40 -29.35
C SER A 167 -15.46 -9.41 -29.31
N MET A 168 -14.39 -9.09 -28.57
CA MET A 168 -13.22 -9.97 -28.37
C MET A 168 -13.34 -10.91 -27.17
N SER A 169 -14.39 -10.79 -26.35
CA SER A 169 -14.52 -11.54 -25.08
C SER A 169 -15.12 -12.94 -25.24
N GLN A 170 -15.94 -13.17 -26.27
CA GLN A 170 -16.71 -14.40 -26.47
C GLN A 170 -15.95 -15.42 -27.36
N LEU A 171 -14.95 -16.07 -26.79
CA LEU A 171 -14.09 -17.05 -27.47
C LEU A 171 -14.27 -18.47 -26.96
N GLY A 172 -14.37 -19.42 -27.89
CA GLY A 172 -14.30 -20.86 -27.62
C GLY A 172 -12.86 -21.41 -27.66
N ASP A 173 -12.68 -22.66 -27.24
CA ASP A 173 -11.38 -23.33 -27.24
C ASP A 173 -10.76 -23.41 -28.66
N GLY A 174 -9.48 -23.06 -28.78
CA GLY A 174 -8.80 -23.00 -30.08
C GLY A 174 -9.15 -21.77 -30.93
N GLU A 175 -9.73 -20.73 -30.32
CA GLU A 175 -9.97 -19.43 -30.95
C GLU A 175 -9.01 -18.35 -30.43
N ALA A 176 -8.68 -17.38 -31.29
CA ALA A 176 -7.93 -16.20 -30.91
C ALA A 176 -8.38 -15.00 -31.76
N ILE A 177 -8.45 -13.81 -31.17
CA ILE A 177 -8.70 -12.56 -31.89
C ILE A 177 -7.63 -11.56 -31.50
N CYS A 178 -7.07 -10.89 -32.49
CA CYS A 178 -6.15 -9.78 -32.29
C CYS A 178 -6.59 -8.57 -33.11
N PHE A 179 -6.48 -7.39 -32.52
CA PHE A 179 -6.66 -6.10 -33.14
C PHE A 179 -5.31 -5.37 -33.10
N GLN A 180 -4.82 -4.88 -34.24
CA GLN A 180 -3.51 -4.23 -34.37
C GLN A 180 -3.65 -2.92 -35.14
N VAL A 181 -3.09 -1.85 -34.58
CA VAL A 181 -2.96 -0.54 -35.18
C VAL A 181 -1.47 -0.27 -35.38
N LEU A 182 -1.03 -0.25 -36.63
CA LEU A 182 0.32 0.17 -36.98
C LEU A 182 0.31 1.65 -37.32
N ALA A 183 1.10 2.46 -36.62
CA ALA A 183 1.12 3.91 -36.77
C ALA A 183 2.54 4.41 -37.05
N LYS A 184 2.71 5.10 -38.19
CA LYS A 184 3.97 5.73 -38.63
C LYS A 184 3.79 7.25 -38.67
N PRO A 185 4.58 8.06 -37.93
CA PRO A 185 4.49 9.52 -38.01
C PRO A 185 4.70 10.03 -39.44
N VAL A 186 3.89 11.02 -39.85
CA VAL A 186 4.04 11.72 -41.13
C VAL A 186 4.22 13.23 -40.91
N GLY A 187 5.10 13.85 -41.69
CA GLY A 187 5.30 15.30 -41.66
C GLY A 187 4.17 16.07 -42.34
N ASP A 188 4.17 17.40 -42.20
CA ASP A 188 3.04 18.31 -42.53
C ASP A 188 2.75 18.53 -44.03
N VAL A 189 2.93 17.49 -44.84
CA VAL A 189 2.67 17.52 -46.29
C VAL A 189 1.28 16.97 -46.62
N TRP A 190 0.74 16.10 -45.78
CA TRP A 190 -0.50 15.36 -46.06
C TRP A 190 -1.76 16.24 -46.00
N GLN A 191 -1.69 17.35 -45.27
CA GLN A 191 -2.80 18.30 -45.08
C GLN A 191 -3.15 19.05 -46.37
N LYS A 192 -2.25 19.06 -47.36
CA LYS A 192 -2.43 19.81 -48.61
C LYS A 192 -3.70 19.40 -49.37
N GLU A 193 -3.99 18.10 -49.45
CA GLU A 193 -5.18 17.60 -50.17
C GLU A 193 -6.48 18.10 -49.51
N GLY A 194 -6.55 18.08 -48.18
CA GLY A 194 -7.69 18.61 -47.42
C GLY A 194 -7.84 20.13 -47.56
N ASN A 195 -6.73 20.88 -47.44
CA ASN A 195 -6.73 22.33 -47.61
C ASN A 195 -7.16 22.77 -49.01
N ASP A 196 -6.73 22.03 -50.05
CA ASP A 196 -7.15 22.27 -51.43
C ASP A 196 -8.66 22.01 -51.60
N TYR A 197 -9.20 20.96 -50.95
CA TYR A 197 -10.64 20.65 -50.94
C TYR A 197 -11.46 21.75 -50.24
N VAL A 198 -11.05 22.15 -49.03
CA VAL A 198 -11.69 23.22 -48.24
C VAL A 198 -11.68 24.54 -49.02
N SER A 199 -10.55 24.89 -49.63
CA SER A 199 -10.42 26.10 -50.44
C SER A 199 -11.34 26.07 -51.66
N ALA A 200 -11.45 24.92 -52.33
CA ALA A 200 -12.36 24.74 -53.46
C ALA A 200 -13.84 24.86 -53.04
N ALA A 201 -14.21 24.27 -51.90
CA ALA A 201 -15.56 24.32 -51.34
C ALA A 201 -15.96 25.76 -50.94
N LYS A 202 -15.07 26.52 -50.29
CA LYS A 202 -15.35 27.89 -49.81
C LYS A 202 -15.35 28.95 -50.93
N THR A 203 -14.54 28.80 -51.98
CA THR A 203 -14.32 29.87 -52.99
C THR A 203 -15.04 29.69 -54.32
N GLY A 204 -15.51 28.48 -54.65
CA GLY A 204 -16.22 28.20 -55.90
C GLY A 204 -15.45 28.50 -57.20
N LYS A 205 -14.11 28.71 -57.17
CA LYS A 205 -13.28 29.02 -58.36
C LYS A 205 -11.94 28.26 -58.41
N LYS A 206 -11.48 28.03 -59.65
CA LYS A 206 -10.40 27.14 -60.12
C LYS A 206 -9.04 27.30 -59.42
N VAL A 207 -8.52 26.19 -58.87
CA VAL A 207 -7.11 25.98 -58.49
C VAL A 207 -6.28 25.61 -59.74
N LYS A 208 -5.05 26.13 -59.86
CA LYS A 208 -4.23 26.16 -61.09
C LYS A 208 -3.61 24.82 -61.56
N ASN A 209 -3.88 23.67 -60.92
CA ASN A 209 -3.30 22.38 -61.32
C ASN A 209 -4.32 21.46 -62.00
N VAL A 210 -4.09 21.19 -63.30
CA VAL A 210 -5.04 20.58 -64.23
C VAL A 210 -5.21 19.05 -64.07
N SER A 211 -4.24 18.34 -63.46
CA SER A 211 -4.36 16.88 -63.26
C SER A 211 -5.21 16.48 -62.06
N THR A 212 -5.26 17.31 -61.02
CA THR A 212 -6.04 17.04 -59.79
C THR A 212 -7.52 17.37 -60.00
N LEU A 213 -7.83 18.33 -60.87
CA LEU A 213 -9.19 18.80 -61.12
C LEU A 213 -10.08 17.76 -61.82
N GLN A 214 -9.53 16.91 -62.70
CA GLN A 214 -10.30 15.81 -63.31
C GLN A 214 -10.75 14.80 -62.24
N SER A 215 -9.86 14.46 -61.31
CA SER A 215 -10.15 13.57 -60.19
C SER A 215 -11.14 14.19 -59.21
N LEU A 216 -10.99 15.49 -58.90
CA LEU A 216 -11.84 16.23 -57.96
C LEU A 216 -13.25 16.50 -58.50
N LEU A 217 -13.37 16.87 -59.78
CA LEU A 217 -14.64 17.12 -60.46
C LEU A 217 -15.39 15.81 -60.70
N MET A 218 -14.68 14.71 -60.96
CA MET A 218 -15.25 13.36 -60.94
C MET A 218 -15.71 12.95 -59.54
N LEU A 219 -14.98 13.28 -58.47
CA LEU A 219 -15.35 12.97 -57.07
C LEU A 219 -16.65 13.68 -56.65
N ILE A 220 -16.75 14.98 -56.97
CA ILE A 220 -17.95 15.78 -56.76
C ILE A 220 -19.12 15.24 -57.61
N LEU A 221 -18.88 14.88 -58.88
CA LEU A 221 -19.90 14.29 -59.75
C LEU A 221 -20.37 12.90 -59.29
N THR A 222 -19.46 12.05 -58.77
CA THR A 222 -19.81 10.71 -58.27
C THR A 222 -20.61 10.77 -56.98
N GLU A 223 -20.33 11.72 -56.09
CA GLU A 223 -21.12 11.93 -54.88
C GLU A 223 -22.47 12.60 -55.19
N LEU A 224 -22.52 13.54 -56.15
CA LEU A 224 -23.79 14.10 -56.61
C LEU A 224 -24.66 13.03 -57.30
N TRP A 225 -24.07 12.10 -58.04
CA TRP A 225 -24.78 10.98 -58.67
C TRP A 225 -25.27 9.94 -57.65
N SER A 226 -24.49 9.64 -56.60
CA SER A 226 -24.89 8.70 -55.55
C SER A 226 -26.10 9.21 -54.76
N ILE A 227 -26.15 10.52 -54.49
CA ILE A 227 -27.30 11.21 -53.90
C ILE A 227 -28.50 11.21 -54.85
N PHE A 228 -28.29 11.49 -56.14
CA PHE A 228 -29.35 11.50 -57.17
C PHE A 228 -29.99 10.11 -57.38
N THR A 229 -29.18 9.04 -57.34
CA THR A 229 -29.69 7.65 -57.44
C THR A 229 -30.47 7.19 -56.21
N ARG A 230 -30.13 7.67 -54.99
CA ARG A 230 -30.91 7.41 -53.78
C ARG A 230 -32.25 8.14 -53.75
N VAL A 231 -32.34 9.33 -54.36
CA VAL A 231 -33.57 10.14 -54.36
C VAL A 231 -34.52 9.74 -55.50
N ILE A 232 -34.04 9.23 -56.63
CA ILE A 232 -34.90 8.81 -57.76
C ILE A 232 -35.40 7.36 -57.64
N GLY A 233 -34.69 6.49 -56.90
CA GLY A 233 -35.12 5.10 -56.68
C GLY A 233 -36.45 4.97 -55.91
N GLU A 234 -36.79 5.94 -55.06
CA GLU A 234 -38.01 5.90 -54.23
C GLU A 234 -39.12 6.85 -54.71
N ALA A 235 -38.83 7.82 -55.59
CA ALA A 235 -39.81 8.82 -56.04
C ALA A 235 -40.52 8.48 -57.37
N ALA A 236 -40.05 7.49 -58.13
CA ALA A 236 -40.60 7.14 -59.45
C ALA A 236 -41.93 6.36 -59.42
N MET A 237 -42.50 6.06 -58.25
CA MET A 237 -43.77 5.32 -58.11
C MET A 237 -44.99 6.18 -57.76
N ILE A 238 -44.85 7.49 -57.50
CA ILE A 238 -45.94 8.25 -56.84
C ILE A 238 -46.45 9.50 -57.58
N PHE A 239 -45.71 10.13 -58.51
CA PHE A 239 -46.25 11.31 -59.21
C PHE A 239 -46.00 11.28 -60.72
N GLY A 240 -47.03 10.85 -61.46
CA GLY A 240 -47.22 11.23 -62.86
C GLY A 240 -47.81 12.64 -62.94
N GLY A 241 -47.22 13.50 -63.77
CA GLY A 241 -47.75 14.84 -64.00
C GLY A 241 -46.76 15.77 -64.69
N SER A 242 -46.96 15.94 -65.98
CA SER A 242 -46.22 16.80 -66.92
C SER A 242 -46.20 18.27 -66.49
N TYR A 243 -45.04 18.92 -66.56
CA TYR A 243 -44.97 20.38 -66.77
C TYR A 243 -43.87 20.73 -67.77
N THR A 244 -44.31 21.34 -68.85
CA THR A 244 -43.55 21.86 -70.00
C THR A 244 -42.77 23.12 -69.61
N ALA A 245 -41.52 23.21 -70.06
CA ALA A 245 -40.68 24.39 -69.94
C ALA A 245 -40.96 25.39 -71.08
N GLU A 246 -41.25 26.64 -70.73
CA GLU A 246 -41.10 27.78 -71.64
C GLU A 246 -39.82 28.56 -71.32
N ALA A 247 -39.12 28.93 -72.40
CA ALA A 247 -37.86 29.64 -72.39
C ALA A 247 -38.07 31.16 -72.37
N GLY A 248 -37.33 31.86 -71.51
CA GLY A 248 -37.16 33.31 -71.54
C GLY A 248 -35.68 33.66 -71.35
N ARG A 249 -35.13 34.45 -72.28
CA ARG A 249 -33.72 34.87 -72.34
C ARG A 249 -33.43 36.14 -71.56
N ASP A 250 -32.16 36.24 -71.15
CA ASP A 250 -31.29 37.40 -70.91
C ASP A 250 -31.46 38.27 -69.65
N ALA A 251 -30.43 38.25 -68.77
CA ALA A 251 -29.63 39.44 -68.40
C ALA A 251 -28.42 39.07 -67.49
N LYS A 252 -27.27 39.70 -67.76
CA LYS A 252 -25.99 39.57 -67.02
C LYS A 252 -26.06 40.20 -65.62
N GLY A 253 -25.42 39.57 -64.62
CA GLY A 253 -24.96 40.26 -63.41
C GLY A 253 -24.84 39.36 -62.18
N VAL A 254 -23.64 39.34 -61.58
CA VAL A 254 -23.28 38.76 -60.26
C VAL A 254 -23.27 37.23 -60.19
N THR A 255 -22.07 36.63 -60.23
CA THR A 255 -21.87 35.27 -59.68
C THR A 255 -22.17 35.31 -58.18
N PRO A 256 -23.20 34.60 -57.68
CA PRO A 256 -23.36 34.44 -56.25
C PRO A 256 -22.20 33.60 -55.73
N THR A 257 -21.51 34.06 -54.70
CA THR A 257 -20.70 33.18 -53.85
C THR A 257 -21.61 32.03 -53.41
N PRO A 258 -21.26 30.76 -53.65
CA PRO A 258 -22.09 29.64 -53.22
C PRO A 258 -22.21 29.70 -51.69
N LYS A 259 -23.42 29.91 -51.17
CA LYS A 259 -23.69 29.68 -49.74
C LYS A 259 -23.68 28.16 -49.55
N LEU A 260 -22.68 27.67 -48.82
CA LEU A 260 -22.62 26.27 -48.40
C LEU A 260 -23.90 25.93 -47.64
N THR A 261 -24.43 24.73 -47.83
CA THR A 261 -25.50 24.23 -46.97
C THR A 261 -24.94 23.98 -45.57
N ILE A 262 -25.80 23.97 -44.53
CA ILE A 262 -25.39 23.67 -43.14
C ILE A 262 -24.58 22.37 -43.07
N VAL A 263 -24.98 21.36 -43.84
CA VAL A 263 -24.30 20.06 -43.94
C VAL A 263 -22.89 20.20 -44.54
N GLN A 264 -22.74 20.98 -45.61
CA GLN A 264 -21.45 21.23 -46.24
C GLN A 264 -20.53 22.09 -45.36
N GLU A 265 -21.08 23.04 -44.62
CA GLU A 265 -20.32 23.85 -43.66
C GLU A 265 -19.81 22.99 -42.50
N MET A 266 -20.64 22.09 -41.96
CA MET A 266 -20.21 21.11 -40.96
C MET A 266 -19.11 20.19 -41.49
N GLU A 267 -19.26 19.66 -42.71
CA GLU A 267 -18.25 18.79 -43.34
C GLU A 267 -16.91 19.52 -43.52
N VAL A 268 -16.94 20.73 -44.08
CA VAL A 268 -15.73 21.54 -44.31
C VAL A 268 -15.03 21.86 -42.98
N ASN A 269 -15.79 22.22 -41.94
CA ASN A 269 -15.24 22.50 -40.61
C ASN A 269 -14.60 21.25 -39.98
N SER A 270 -15.22 20.07 -40.13
CA SER A 270 -14.63 18.81 -39.66
C SER A 270 -13.32 18.48 -40.38
N ILE A 271 -13.23 18.72 -41.69
CA ILE A 271 -11.98 18.54 -42.45
C ILE A 271 -10.91 19.53 -41.96
N GLU A 272 -11.24 20.81 -41.77
CA GLU A 272 -10.29 21.80 -41.23
C GLU A 272 -9.76 21.41 -39.86
N ASN A 273 -10.64 20.94 -38.96
CA ASN A 273 -10.24 20.43 -37.65
C ASN A 273 -9.29 19.22 -37.76
N LYS A 274 -9.54 18.31 -38.71
CA LYS A 274 -8.63 17.17 -38.95
C LYS A 274 -7.24 17.63 -39.38
N MET A 275 -7.17 18.59 -40.30
CA MET A 275 -5.91 19.12 -40.84
C MET A 275 -5.11 19.95 -39.82
N ALA A 276 -5.74 20.46 -38.77
CA ALA A 276 -5.07 21.26 -37.73
C ALA A 276 -4.19 20.42 -36.78
N LYS A 277 -4.28 19.09 -36.84
CA LYS A 277 -3.60 18.17 -35.92
C LYS A 277 -2.45 17.40 -36.60
N MET A 278 -1.57 16.83 -35.79
CA MET A 278 -0.49 15.95 -36.25
C MET A 278 -1.05 14.66 -36.84
N GLY A 279 -0.44 14.16 -37.92
CA GLY A 279 -0.90 12.98 -38.66
C GLY A 279 0.01 11.77 -38.53
N PHE A 280 -0.60 10.59 -38.63
CA PHE A 280 0.05 9.30 -38.76
C PHE A 280 -0.45 8.58 -40.01
N GLN A 281 0.46 7.92 -40.73
CA GLN A 281 0.11 6.90 -41.70
C GLN A 281 -0.19 5.62 -40.93
N VAL A 282 -1.42 5.13 -41.05
CA VAL A 282 -1.97 4.06 -40.22
C VAL A 282 -2.40 2.87 -41.06
N GLU A 283 -2.15 1.67 -40.55
CA GLU A 283 -2.74 0.43 -41.04
C GLU A 283 -3.46 -0.29 -39.89
N VAL A 284 -4.73 -0.62 -40.11
CA VAL A 284 -5.58 -1.25 -39.09
C VAL A 284 -5.90 -2.69 -39.49
N ARG A 285 -5.65 -3.62 -38.58
CA ARG A 285 -5.70 -5.06 -38.84
C ARG A 285 -6.46 -5.82 -37.77
N ILE A 286 -7.16 -6.84 -38.24
CA ILE A 286 -7.87 -7.83 -37.43
C ILE A 286 -7.29 -9.19 -37.78
N LEU A 287 -6.73 -9.92 -36.82
CA LEU A 287 -6.30 -11.30 -36.98
C LEU A 287 -7.25 -12.21 -36.20
N VAL A 288 -7.88 -13.17 -36.87
CA VAL A 288 -8.75 -14.18 -36.25
C VAL A 288 -8.18 -15.56 -36.50
N GLY A 289 -8.05 -16.33 -35.43
CA GLY A 289 -7.65 -17.74 -35.43
C GLY A 289 -8.81 -18.62 -34.96
N SER A 290 -9.09 -19.71 -35.68
CA SER A 290 -10.05 -20.74 -35.23
C SER A 290 -9.77 -22.10 -35.89
N LYS A 291 -10.44 -23.15 -35.39
CA LYS A 291 -10.52 -24.46 -36.04
C LYS A 291 -11.50 -24.48 -37.23
N SER A 292 -12.40 -23.49 -37.34
CA SER A 292 -13.45 -23.44 -38.37
C SER A 292 -13.41 -22.14 -39.18
N GLY A 293 -13.37 -22.24 -40.52
CA GLY A 293 -13.40 -21.07 -41.41
C GLY A 293 -14.68 -20.25 -41.31
N ALA A 294 -15.84 -20.90 -41.13
CA ALA A 294 -17.11 -20.20 -40.93
C ALA A 294 -17.11 -19.36 -39.65
N ARG A 295 -16.42 -19.86 -38.61
CA ARG A 295 -16.26 -19.15 -37.35
C ARG A 295 -15.32 -17.95 -37.50
N VAL A 296 -14.20 -18.12 -38.22
CA VAL A 296 -13.29 -17.02 -38.58
C VAL A 296 -14.05 -15.88 -39.28
N ASP A 297 -14.87 -16.20 -40.28
CA ASP A 297 -15.65 -15.21 -41.02
C ASP A 297 -16.69 -14.50 -40.16
N GLN A 298 -17.39 -15.25 -39.29
CA GLN A 298 -18.38 -14.68 -38.38
C GLN A 298 -17.74 -13.72 -37.38
N THR A 299 -16.70 -14.18 -36.68
CA THR A 299 -15.95 -13.37 -35.71
C THR A 299 -15.32 -12.14 -36.35
N THR A 300 -14.81 -12.26 -37.58
CA THR A 300 -14.30 -11.10 -38.33
C THR A 300 -15.41 -10.07 -38.58
N ARG A 301 -16.60 -10.51 -39.02
CA ARG A 301 -17.74 -9.59 -39.23
C ARG A 301 -18.20 -8.93 -37.94
N ASP A 302 -18.28 -9.69 -36.86
CA ASP A 302 -18.70 -9.19 -35.55
C ASP A 302 -17.74 -8.09 -35.05
N LEU A 303 -16.44 -8.31 -35.17
CA LEU A 303 -15.44 -7.30 -34.81
C LEU A 303 -15.44 -6.10 -35.76
N VAL A 304 -15.60 -6.29 -37.07
CA VAL A 304 -15.74 -5.17 -38.02
C VAL A 304 -16.97 -4.31 -37.69
N ALA A 305 -18.07 -4.93 -37.26
CA ALA A 305 -19.28 -4.21 -36.89
C ALA A 305 -19.08 -3.29 -35.68
N SER A 306 -18.18 -3.61 -34.75
CA SER A 306 -17.86 -2.71 -33.63
C SER A 306 -17.17 -1.41 -34.09
N PHE A 307 -16.56 -1.38 -35.27
CA PHE A 307 -15.97 -0.15 -35.84
C PHE A 307 -17.01 0.78 -36.50
N ASN A 308 -18.28 0.37 -36.62
CA ASN A 308 -19.33 1.26 -37.14
C ASN A 308 -19.54 2.51 -36.27
N GLN A 309 -19.17 2.46 -34.98
CA GLN A 309 -19.24 3.61 -34.07
C GLN A 309 -18.37 4.81 -34.50
N PHE A 310 -17.37 4.59 -35.36
CA PHE A 310 -16.55 5.66 -35.96
C PHE A 310 -17.22 6.35 -37.15
N SER A 311 -18.41 5.90 -37.56
CA SER A 311 -19.08 6.31 -38.79
C SER A 311 -20.22 7.30 -38.52
N THR A 312 -20.35 8.29 -39.40
CA THR A 312 -21.50 9.22 -39.45
C THR A 312 -21.88 9.47 -40.90
N THR A 313 -23.11 9.91 -41.19
CA THR A 313 -23.59 10.15 -42.57
C THR A 313 -22.68 11.08 -43.39
N ASN A 314 -22.10 12.10 -42.75
CA ASN A 314 -21.28 13.13 -43.41
C ASN A 314 -19.77 12.88 -43.25
N LEU A 315 -19.38 11.94 -42.39
CA LEU A 315 -17.98 11.65 -42.07
C LEU A 315 -17.49 10.39 -42.82
N ASN A 316 -16.27 9.96 -42.54
CA ASN A 316 -15.70 8.72 -43.07
C ASN A 316 -16.19 7.49 -42.28
N SER A 317 -15.95 6.29 -42.81
CA SER A 317 -16.21 5.03 -42.13
C SER A 317 -15.15 3.99 -42.46
N LEU A 318 -15.00 3.00 -41.59
CA LEU A 318 -14.08 1.88 -41.80
C LEU A 318 -14.84 0.68 -42.36
N VAL A 319 -14.32 0.10 -43.45
CA VAL A 319 -14.88 -1.07 -44.12
C VAL A 319 -13.82 -2.15 -44.29
N LEU A 320 -14.25 -3.39 -44.47
CA LEU A 320 -13.35 -4.52 -44.68
C LEU A 320 -12.64 -4.41 -46.04
N GLY A 321 -11.31 -4.43 -46.03
CA GLY A 321 -10.43 -4.43 -47.19
C GLY A 321 -9.94 -5.83 -47.57
N GLY A 322 -8.68 -5.93 -47.98
CA GLY A 322 -8.06 -7.20 -48.37
C GLY A 322 -7.85 -8.16 -47.20
N ASN A 323 -7.94 -9.47 -47.50
CA ASN A 323 -7.72 -10.56 -46.53
C ASN A 323 -6.47 -11.38 -46.90
N THR A 324 -5.72 -11.80 -45.89
CA THR A 324 -4.61 -12.77 -46.00
C THR A 324 -4.95 -13.97 -45.13
N VAL A 325 -4.71 -15.20 -45.59
CA VAL A 325 -5.11 -16.44 -44.89
C VAL A 325 -3.90 -17.35 -44.69
N GLY A 326 -3.95 -18.18 -43.65
CA GLY A 326 -2.93 -19.17 -43.32
C GLY A 326 -1.77 -18.60 -42.51
N ARG A 327 -0.66 -19.33 -42.47
CA ARG A 327 0.51 -18.98 -41.62
C ARG A 327 1.14 -17.63 -41.99
N GLU A 328 0.98 -17.19 -43.23
CA GLU A 328 1.41 -15.86 -43.67
C GLU A 328 0.67 -14.74 -42.93
N ALA A 329 -0.63 -14.92 -42.66
CA ALA A 329 -1.44 -13.96 -41.91
C ALA A 329 -0.92 -13.77 -40.47
N TYR A 330 -0.67 -14.89 -39.78
CA TYR A 330 -0.06 -14.89 -38.44
C TYR A 330 1.32 -14.24 -38.46
N THR A 331 2.17 -14.60 -39.43
CA THR A 331 3.53 -14.09 -39.53
C THR A 331 3.55 -12.59 -39.80
N ALA A 332 2.67 -12.09 -40.68
CA ALA A 332 2.56 -10.66 -40.98
C ALA A 332 2.13 -9.83 -39.76
N PHE A 333 1.21 -10.36 -38.95
CA PHE A 333 0.80 -9.76 -37.67
C PHE A 333 1.95 -9.76 -36.66
N ALA A 334 2.55 -10.94 -36.41
CA ALA A 334 3.60 -11.13 -35.41
C ALA A 334 4.87 -10.33 -35.73
N GLU A 335 5.23 -10.17 -37.00
CA GLU A 335 6.38 -9.37 -37.45
C GLU A 335 6.05 -7.87 -37.59
N CYS A 336 4.79 -7.47 -37.36
CA CYS A 336 4.31 -6.11 -37.52
C CYS A 336 4.71 -5.53 -38.89
N LYS A 337 4.63 -6.32 -39.98
CA LYS A 337 5.01 -5.86 -41.33
C LYS A 337 4.15 -4.65 -41.70
N PHE A 338 4.69 -3.54 -42.19
CA PHE A 338 3.90 -2.38 -42.58
C PHE A 338 3.77 -2.28 -44.10
N ALA A 339 2.54 -2.18 -44.62
CA ALA A 339 2.27 -2.11 -46.05
C ALA A 339 1.76 -0.71 -46.45
N GLU A 340 2.63 0.10 -47.07
CA GLU A 340 2.31 1.50 -47.44
C GLU A 340 1.16 1.64 -48.46
N VAL A 341 0.81 0.57 -49.17
CA VAL A 341 -0.20 0.62 -50.26
C VAL A 341 -1.63 0.67 -49.74
N ASP A 342 -1.91 0.06 -48.59
CA ASP A 342 -3.26 -0.04 -48.01
C ASP A 342 -3.45 0.82 -46.75
N SER A 343 -2.45 1.66 -46.43
CA SER A 343 -2.50 2.58 -45.30
C SER A 343 -3.24 3.87 -45.63
N PHE A 344 -3.80 4.52 -44.61
CA PHE A 344 -4.48 5.82 -44.71
C PHE A 344 -3.97 6.76 -43.62
N ILE A 345 -4.48 8.00 -43.57
CA ILE A 345 -3.98 9.01 -42.63
C ILE A 345 -5.05 9.32 -41.58
N LEU A 346 -4.65 9.13 -40.33
CA LEU A 346 -5.41 9.55 -39.16
C LEU A 346 -4.62 10.60 -38.40
N ASN A 347 -5.31 11.59 -37.85
CA ASN A 347 -4.69 12.48 -36.89
C ASN A 347 -4.63 11.84 -35.49
N VAL A 348 -3.92 12.49 -34.57
CA VAL A 348 -3.73 12.00 -33.18
C VAL A 348 -5.05 11.83 -32.41
N GLU A 349 -6.09 12.61 -32.70
CA GLU A 349 -7.41 12.52 -32.06
C GLU A 349 -8.19 11.31 -32.57
N GLU A 350 -8.23 11.11 -33.88
CA GLU A 350 -8.85 9.95 -34.51
C GLU A 350 -8.16 8.65 -34.06
N LEU A 351 -6.83 8.70 -33.94
CA LEU A 351 -6.03 7.56 -33.49
C LEU A 351 -6.24 7.25 -32.00
N GLY A 352 -6.27 8.27 -31.13
CA GLY A 352 -6.61 8.15 -29.72
C GLY A 352 -8.06 7.74 -29.47
N SER A 353 -8.97 8.05 -30.40
CA SER A 353 -10.36 7.55 -30.37
C SER A 353 -10.44 6.07 -30.77
N MET A 354 -9.53 5.60 -31.62
CA MET A 354 -9.52 4.24 -32.16
C MET A 354 -8.84 3.23 -31.25
N TYR A 355 -7.79 3.65 -30.56
CA TYR A 355 -7.07 2.84 -29.61
C TYR A 355 -6.74 3.69 -28.39
N HIS A 356 -7.16 3.23 -27.21
CA HIS A 356 -6.73 3.73 -25.92
C HIS A 356 -6.82 2.61 -24.87
N LEU A 357 -6.21 2.81 -23.71
CA LEU A 357 -6.33 1.85 -22.61
C LEU A 357 -7.72 2.01 -21.96
N PRO A 358 -8.46 0.91 -21.69
CA PRO A 358 -9.83 0.99 -21.21
C PRO A 358 -9.92 1.69 -19.85
N SER A 359 -10.96 2.51 -19.68
CA SER A 359 -11.30 3.11 -18.38
C SER A 359 -12.03 2.10 -17.48
N GLN A 360 -12.31 2.50 -16.24
CA GLN A 360 -13.09 1.70 -15.29
C GLN A 360 -14.53 1.43 -15.73
N GLU A 361 -15.07 2.30 -16.60
CA GLU A 361 -16.43 2.20 -17.15
C GLU A 361 -16.57 0.97 -18.06
N VAL A 362 -15.45 0.38 -18.51
CA VAL A 362 -15.45 -0.81 -19.35
C VAL A 362 -15.66 -2.06 -18.49
N GLU A 363 -16.88 -2.61 -18.53
CA GLU A 363 -17.25 -3.84 -17.80
C GLU A 363 -16.93 -5.14 -18.54
N THR A 364 -16.16 -5.09 -19.64
CA THR A 364 -15.86 -6.26 -20.46
C THR A 364 -15.20 -7.37 -19.61
N PRO A 365 -15.76 -8.60 -19.59
CA PRO A 365 -15.18 -9.71 -18.85
C PRO A 365 -13.83 -10.13 -19.44
N ASN A 366 -12.98 -10.73 -18.61
CA ASN A 366 -11.66 -11.27 -18.98
C ASN A 366 -10.61 -10.24 -19.44
N ILE A 367 -10.80 -8.93 -19.20
CA ILE A 367 -9.68 -7.97 -19.29
C ILE A 367 -8.66 -8.29 -18.19
N GLY A 368 -7.37 -8.36 -18.54
CA GLY A 368 -6.25 -8.56 -17.63
C GLY A 368 -5.97 -7.36 -16.73
N TRP A 369 -6.94 -6.95 -15.90
CA TRP A 369 -6.81 -5.84 -14.97
C TRP A 369 -5.70 -6.09 -13.94
N SER A 370 -4.93 -5.05 -13.63
CA SER A 370 -4.10 -5.05 -12.43
C SER A 370 -4.93 -4.57 -11.25
N TYR A 371 -5.36 -5.49 -10.38
CA TYR A 371 -6.21 -5.15 -9.24
C TYR A 371 -5.44 -4.54 -8.06
N SER A 372 -4.12 -4.69 -8.01
CA SER A 372 -3.25 -4.07 -7.01
C SER A 372 -2.47 -2.92 -7.65
N ARG A 373 -2.65 -1.70 -7.14
CA ARG A 373 -1.83 -0.56 -7.52
C ARG A 373 -0.37 -0.78 -7.14
N LYS A 374 0.56 -0.24 -7.93
CA LYS A 374 1.96 -0.09 -7.54
C LYS A 374 2.24 1.40 -7.39
N SER A 375 2.97 1.77 -6.33
CA SER A 375 3.45 3.14 -6.16
C SER A 375 4.98 3.17 -6.14
N GLU A 376 5.53 4.36 -6.38
CA GLU A 376 6.97 4.58 -6.41
C GLU A 376 7.58 4.34 -5.02
N PRO A 377 8.64 3.52 -4.90
CA PRO A 377 9.36 3.38 -3.64
C PRO A 377 10.06 4.69 -3.28
N PRO A 378 10.25 4.98 -1.97
CA PRO A 378 10.99 6.15 -1.53
C PRO A 378 12.43 6.13 -2.03
N ALA A 379 13.00 7.32 -2.28
CA ALA A 379 14.41 7.44 -2.59
C ALA A 379 15.26 6.98 -1.38
N GLY A 380 16.41 6.34 -1.66
CA GLY A 380 17.37 5.97 -0.62
C GLY A 380 16.96 4.74 0.21
N LEU A 381 16.18 3.82 -0.36
CA LEU A 381 15.90 2.52 0.28
C LEU A 381 17.18 1.87 0.82
N PRO A 382 17.15 1.26 2.02
CA PRO A 382 18.31 0.54 2.54
C PRO A 382 18.63 -0.68 1.67
N ILE A 383 19.73 -0.61 0.92
CA ILE A 383 20.21 -1.67 0.02
C ILE A 383 21.54 -2.31 0.48
N LYS A 384 22.14 -1.78 1.55
CA LYS A 384 23.38 -2.24 2.18
C LYS A 384 23.23 -2.15 3.69
N ASP A 385 23.97 -2.98 4.41
CA ASP A 385 23.93 -3.07 5.88
C ASP A 385 22.50 -3.04 6.43
N CYS A 386 21.68 -3.93 5.90
CA CYS A 386 20.27 -4.03 6.23
C CYS A 386 19.85 -5.50 6.31
N THR A 387 18.78 -5.78 7.05
CA THR A 387 18.06 -7.05 6.96
C THR A 387 17.13 -6.97 5.76
N PHE A 388 17.46 -7.68 4.69
CA PHE A 388 16.68 -7.67 3.44
C PHE A 388 15.30 -8.30 3.66
N ILE A 389 14.26 -7.65 3.14
CA ILE A 389 12.87 -8.10 3.34
C ILE A 389 12.12 -8.35 2.03
N ALA A 390 12.40 -7.55 1.00
CA ALA A 390 11.60 -7.55 -0.21
C ALA A 390 12.33 -6.97 -1.42
N ASP A 391 11.79 -7.26 -2.59
CA ASP A 391 12.12 -6.62 -3.86
C ASP A 391 10.97 -5.68 -4.26
N THR A 392 11.28 -4.44 -4.61
CA THR A 392 10.31 -3.51 -5.23
C THR A 392 10.66 -3.32 -6.71
N VAL A 393 9.65 -3.14 -7.55
CA VAL A 393 9.81 -2.91 -8.99
C VAL A 393 9.24 -1.56 -9.33
N PHE A 394 10.09 -0.65 -9.78
CA PHE A 394 9.70 0.67 -10.23
C PHE A 394 10.33 0.99 -11.58
N ARG A 395 9.51 1.39 -12.56
CA ARG A 395 9.94 1.68 -13.94
C ARG A 395 10.86 0.59 -14.51
N ASN A 396 10.46 -0.67 -14.30
CA ASN A 396 11.19 -1.88 -14.72
C ASN A 396 12.59 -2.07 -14.07
N GLN A 397 12.93 -1.30 -13.05
CA GLN A 397 14.10 -1.53 -12.20
C GLN A 397 13.69 -2.25 -10.93
N LYS A 398 14.29 -3.43 -10.72
CA LYS A 398 14.10 -4.23 -9.53
C LYS A 398 15.13 -3.81 -8.47
N VAL A 399 14.67 -3.37 -7.30
CA VAL A 399 15.50 -2.97 -6.17
C VAL A 399 15.23 -3.86 -4.99
N ARG A 400 16.25 -4.59 -4.53
CA ARG A 400 16.22 -5.36 -3.29
C ARG A 400 16.50 -4.45 -2.11
N PHE A 401 15.62 -4.44 -1.10
CA PHE A 401 15.74 -3.56 0.05
C PHE A 401 15.43 -4.26 1.37
N GLY A 402 15.81 -3.60 2.46
CA GLY A 402 15.69 -4.09 3.82
C GLY A 402 15.41 -3.01 4.85
N LEU A 403 15.44 -3.40 6.12
CA LEU A 403 15.50 -2.49 7.26
C LEU A 403 16.97 -2.25 7.63
N ALA A 404 17.40 -0.99 7.66
CA ALA A 404 18.78 -0.63 7.99
C ALA A 404 19.18 -1.16 9.38
N ASN A 405 20.35 -1.79 9.48
CA ASN A 405 20.88 -2.30 10.75
C ASN A 405 21.26 -1.12 11.65
N GLY A 406 20.36 -0.75 12.56
CA GLY A 406 20.54 0.42 13.43
C GLY A 406 19.29 0.75 14.23
N ASP A 407 19.12 2.03 14.50
CA ASP A 407 18.01 2.56 15.31
C ASP A 407 16.63 2.29 14.70
N ASP A 408 16.52 2.27 13.37
CA ASP A 408 15.26 2.02 12.66
C ASP A 408 14.64 0.68 13.04
N ARG A 409 15.47 -0.36 13.21
CA ARG A 409 15.03 -1.70 13.62
C ARG A 409 14.56 -1.80 15.06
N LEU A 410 14.98 -0.86 15.91
CA LEU A 410 14.50 -0.76 17.30
C LEU A 410 13.15 -0.05 17.40
N ARG A 411 12.66 0.56 16.31
CA ARG A 411 11.35 1.21 16.23
C ARG A 411 10.22 0.26 15.87
N HIS A 412 10.47 -1.05 15.93
CA HIS A 412 9.45 -2.09 15.80
C HIS A 412 8.86 -2.21 14.38
N MET A 413 8.25 -3.36 14.13
CA MET A 413 7.55 -3.67 12.88
C MET A 413 6.22 -4.34 13.19
N TYR A 414 5.17 -3.88 12.52
CA TYR A 414 3.85 -4.50 12.57
C TYR A 414 3.48 -5.04 11.18
N VAL A 415 3.14 -6.32 11.13
CA VAL A 415 2.80 -7.04 9.91
C VAL A 415 1.40 -7.61 10.02
N ILE A 416 0.49 -7.23 9.14
CA ILE A 416 -0.90 -7.72 9.16
C ILE A 416 -1.29 -8.38 7.84
N GLY A 417 -2.10 -9.43 7.90
CA GLY A 417 -2.53 -10.19 6.72
C GLY A 417 -3.31 -11.44 7.04
N LYS A 418 -4.20 -11.89 6.14
CA LYS A 418 -4.89 -13.19 6.26
C LYS A 418 -3.91 -14.37 6.36
N SER A 419 -4.38 -15.53 6.81
CA SER A 419 -3.56 -16.75 6.80
C SER A 419 -3.08 -17.11 5.38
N GLY A 420 -1.86 -17.67 5.27
CA GLY A 420 -1.27 -18.10 3.99
C GLY A 420 -0.71 -16.99 3.08
N THR A 421 -0.84 -15.71 3.48
CA THR A 421 -0.44 -14.56 2.64
C THR A 421 1.07 -14.31 2.53
N GLY A 422 1.86 -14.74 3.52
CA GLY A 422 3.33 -14.57 3.50
C GLY A 422 3.97 -14.06 4.79
N LYS A 423 3.19 -13.76 5.84
CA LYS A 423 3.69 -13.24 7.13
C LYS A 423 4.84 -14.05 7.75
N SER A 424 4.61 -15.35 8.00
CA SER A 424 5.62 -16.23 8.60
C SER A 424 6.83 -16.43 7.67
N THR A 425 6.64 -16.37 6.35
CA THR A 425 7.74 -16.41 5.37
C THR A 425 8.62 -15.16 5.46
N LEU A 426 8.02 -13.98 5.64
CA LEU A 426 8.78 -12.75 5.87
C LEU A 426 9.60 -12.85 7.17
N PHE A 427 9.00 -13.38 8.24
CA PHE A 427 9.71 -13.60 9.51
C PHE A 427 10.83 -14.63 9.41
N GLU A 428 10.61 -15.76 8.72
CA GLU A 428 11.64 -16.76 8.42
C GLU A 428 12.87 -16.11 7.75
N THR A 429 12.63 -15.28 6.74
CA THR A 429 13.68 -14.53 6.02
C THR A 429 14.44 -13.59 6.96
N MET A 430 13.72 -12.82 7.78
CA MET A 430 14.33 -11.82 8.67
C MET A 430 15.11 -12.46 9.82
N ILE A 431 14.51 -13.44 10.50
CA ILE A 431 15.10 -14.15 11.65
C ILE A 431 16.39 -14.85 11.23
N SER A 432 16.39 -15.54 10.09
CA SER A 432 17.57 -16.27 9.60
C SER A 432 18.74 -15.32 9.34
N GLN A 433 18.48 -14.15 8.76
CA GLN A 433 19.50 -13.12 8.53
C GLN A 433 20.03 -12.55 9.83
N ASP A 434 19.16 -12.28 10.80
CA ASP A 434 19.59 -11.76 12.10
C ASP A 434 20.52 -12.72 12.83
N ILE A 435 20.17 -14.01 12.80
CA ILE A 435 21.00 -15.07 13.37
C ILE A 435 22.33 -15.14 12.62
N ALA A 436 22.33 -15.13 11.29
CA ALA A 436 23.56 -15.16 10.50
C ALA A 436 24.46 -13.94 10.75
N ASN A 437 23.87 -12.76 10.94
CA ASN A 437 24.56 -11.50 11.21
C ASN A 437 25.01 -11.33 12.68
N GLY A 438 24.77 -12.33 13.53
CA GLY A 438 25.21 -12.28 14.93
C GLY A 438 24.30 -11.46 15.85
N PHE A 439 23.08 -11.11 15.45
CA PHE A 439 22.15 -10.42 16.35
C PHE A 439 21.54 -11.38 17.39
N GLY A 440 21.09 -10.81 18.51
CA GLY A 440 20.29 -11.51 19.50
C GLY A 440 18.83 -11.56 19.07
N VAL A 441 18.24 -12.74 19.11
CA VAL A 441 16.88 -12.97 18.59
C VAL A 441 16.06 -13.73 19.61
N GLY A 442 14.82 -13.29 19.82
CA GLY A 442 13.77 -14.04 20.47
C GLY A 442 12.66 -14.35 19.47
N VAL A 443 12.17 -15.59 19.42
CA VAL A 443 11.04 -15.98 18.57
C VAL A 443 9.98 -16.64 19.44
N LEU A 444 8.78 -16.09 19.46
CA LEU A 444 7.61 -16.67 20.10
C LEU A 444 6.65 -17.15 19.03
N ASP A 445 6.46 -18.46 18.94
CA ASP A 445 5.63 -19.09 17.91
C ASP A 445 4.58 -20.01 18.56
N PRO A 446 3.27 -19.69 18.46
CA PRO A 446 2.21 -20.51 19.00
C PRO A 446 2.04 -21.85 18.27
N HIS A 447 2.48 -21.98 17.02
CA HIS A 447 2.26 -23.18 16.20
C HIS A 447 3.55 -23.99 15.99
N GLY A 448 4.71 -23.33 16.03
CA GLY A 448 6.05 -23.92 15.93
C GLY A 448 6.62 -23.99 14.51
N GLU A 449 5.79 -23.77 13.48
CA GLU A 449 6.19 -23.89 12.07
C GLU A 449 7.27 -22.86 11.66
N THR A 450 7.21 -21.64 12.19
CA THR A 450 8.20 -20.59 11.89
C THR A 450 9.55 -20.97 12.50
N ILE A 451 9.54 -21.45 13.75
CA ILE A 451 10.75 -21.91 14.44
C ILE A 451 11.36 -23.12 13.74
N ASP A 452 10.55 -24.07 13.28
CA ASP A 452 11.01 -25.26 12.58
C ASP A 452 11.83 -24.94 11.32
N LYS A 453 11.39 -23.92 10.56
CA LYS A 453 12.08 -23.43 9.36
C LYS A 453 13.33 -22.60 9.66
N VAL A 454 13.33 -21.88 10.78
CA VAL A 454 14.50 -21.13 11.27
C VAL A 454 15.60 -22.08 11.74
N LEU A 455 15.23 -23.19 12.42
CA LEU A 455 16.18 -24.22 12.86
C LEU A 455 16.95 -24.86 11.69
N GLU A 456 16.31 -24.97 10.52
CA GLU A 456 16.97 -25.44 9.29
C GLU A 456 18.04 -24.46 8.76
N ARG A 457 18.19 -23.26 9.34
CA ARG A 457 19.08 -22.20 8.84
C ARG A 457 20.04 -21.66 9.90
N ILE A 458 20.21 -22.36 11.02
CA ILE A 458 21.18 -21.98 12.05
C ILE A 458 22.60 -22.28 11.55
N PRO A 459 23.47 -21.26 11.38
CA PRO A 459 24.84 -21.48 10.96
C PRO A 459 25.66 -22.14 12.08
N GLU A 460 26.71 -22.89 11.70
CA GLU A 460 27.51 -23.70 12.62
C GLU A 460 28.08 -22.91 13.79
N ASN A 461 28.55 -21.68 13.54
CA ASN A 461 29.11 -20.78 14.55
C ASN A 461 28.08 -20.23 15.55
N ARG A 462 26.78 -20.47 15.36
CA ARG A 462 25.69 -20.03 16.25
C ARG A 462 24.95 -21.18 16.92
N VAL A 463 25.34 -22.43 16.67
CA VAL A 463 24.68 -23.62 17.26
C VAL A 463 24.68 -23.58 18.79
N ASP A 464 25.80 -23.17 19.39
CA ASP A 464 25.96 -23.07 20.84
C ASP A 464 25.12 -21.96 21.52
N ASP A 465 24.64 -21.00 20.73
CA ASP A 465 23.89 -19.83 21.20
C ASP A 465 22.38 -20.08 21.31
N VAL A 466 21.90 -21.23 20.80
CA VAL A 466 20.47 -21.53 20.75
C VAL A 466 19.96 -22.04 22.10
N ILE A 467 18.92 -21.38 22.58
CA ILE A 467 18.07 -21.80 23.70
C ILE A 467 16.71 -22.17 23.10
N TYR A 468 16.45 -23.46 22.97
CA TYR A 468 15.18 -23.99 22.50
C TYR A 468 14.27 -24.32 23.68
N PHE A 469 13.19 -23.57 23.82
CA PHE A 469 12.15 -23.76 24.83
C PHE A 469 10.92 -24.38 24.16
N ASP A 470 10.68 -25.66 24.44
CA ASP A 470 9.54 -26.43 23.93
C ASP A 470 8.85 -27.14 25.10
N PRO A 471 7.69 -26.63 25.56
CA PRO A 471 6.94 -27.27 26.64
C PRO A 471 6.42 -28.67 26.30
N SER A 472 6.42 -29.08 25.02
CA SER A 472 5.97 -30.43 24.64
C SER A 472 7.01 -31.53 24.91
N ASP A 473 8.29 -31.18 25.16
CA ASP A 473 9.28 -32.13 25.67
C ASP A 473 9.05 -32.40 27.16
N THR A 474 8.20 -33.37 27.45
CA THR A 474 7.86 -33.76 28.83
C THR A 474 8.94 -34.60 29.51
N GLU A 475 9.92 -35.11 28.77
CA GLU A 475 10.98 -35.98 29.32
C GLU A 475 12.18 -35.16 29.80
N MET A 476 12.52 -34.08 29.09
CA MET A 476 13.59 -33.14 29.46
C MET A 476 13.08 -31.69 29.52
N PRO A 477 12.05 -31.39 30.33
CA PRO A 477 11.46 -30.05 30.37
C PRO A 477 12.46 -29.00 30.87
N VAL A 478 12.45 -27.85 30.21
CA VAL A 478 13.23 -26.66 30.57
C VAL A 478 12.62 -26.01 31.81
N GLY A 479 13.44 -25.73 32.82
CA GLY A 479 13.00 -25.02 34.03
C GLY A 479 12.89 -23.52 33.82
N LEU A 480 11.74 -22.94 34.18
CA LEU A 480 11.49 -21.49 34.19
C LEU A 480 10.87 -21.09 35.53
N ASN A 481 11.71 -20.65 36.47
CA ASN A 481 11.20 -20.12 37.73
C ASN A 481 10.86 -18.63 37.56
N LEU A 482 9.58 -18.30 37.68
CA LEU A 482 9.07 -16.94 37.59
C LEU A 482 9.31 -16.13 38.86
N LEU A 483 9.57 -16.82 39.99
CA LEU A 483 9.82 -16.20 41.28
C LEU A 483 11.33 -16.07 41.59
N GLU A 484 12.18 -16.28 40.59
CA GLU A 484 13.62 -16.13 40.72
C GLU A 484 14.05 -14.70 40.38
N LEU A 485 14.79 -14.09 41.30
CA LEU A 485 15.32 -12.72 41.18
C LEU A 485 16.79 -12.68 41.56
N SER A 486 17.59 -12.00 40.75
CA SER A 486 18.99 -11.66 41.04
C SER A 486 19.09 -10.52 42.06
N ASP A 487 18.20 -9.52 41.95
CA ASP A 487 18.11 -8.36 42.84
C ASP A 487 16.73 -8.29 43.50
N ILE A 488 16.70 -8.52 44.82
CA ILE A 488 15.48 -8.53 45.64
C ILE A 488 14.81 -7.14 45.68
N SER A 489 15.55 -6.05 45.47
CA SER A 489 14.97 -4.70 45.47
C SER A 489 13.90 -4.50 44.38
N GLN A 490 13.93 -5.35 43.34
CA GLN A 490 13.05 -5.30 42.18
C GLN A 490 11.79 -6.15 42.34
N LYS A 491 11.59 -6.78 43.50
CA LYS A 491 10.44 -7.67 43.77
C LYS A 491 9.09 -7.04 43.44
N ASN A 492 8.92 -5.74 43.67
CA ASN A 492 7.67 -5.04 43.38
C ASN A 492 7.37 -4.96 41.87
N LEU A 493 8.39 -4.67 41.07
CA LEU A 493 8.26 -4.59 39.61
C LEU A 493 7.95 -5.97 39.03
N MET A 494 8.63 -7.01 39.50
CA MET A 494 8.38 -8.40 39.07
C MET A 494 6.97 -8.86 39.48
N ALA A 495 6.55 -8.60 40.73
CA ALA A 495 5.22 -8.96 41.19
C ALA A 495 4.13 -8.32 40.32
N SER A 496 4.25 -7.02 40.04
CA SER A 496 3.31 -6.31 39.17
C SER A 496 3.26 -6.90 37.76
N ALA A 497 4.42 -7.21 37.17
CA ALA A 497 4.50 -7.81 35.83
C ALA A 497 3.84 -9.20 35.78
N LEU A 498 4.07 -10.05 36.78
CA LEU A 498 3.46 -11.39 36.87
C LEU A 498 1.96 -11.31 37.11
N VAL A 499 1.49 -10.45 38.01
CA VAL A 499 0.07 -10.24 38.27
C VAL A 499 -0.64 -9.75 37.01
N SER A 500 -0.03 -8.81 36.29
CA SER A 500 -0.56 -8.28 35.01
C SER A 500 -0.69 -9.38 33.95
N ALA A 501 0.34 -10.24 33.80
CA ALA A 501 0.30 -11.36 32.86
C ALA A 501 -0.81 -12.38 33.20
N ILE A 502 -0.97 -12.71 34.49
CA ILE A 502 -2.02 -13.64 34.95
C ILE A 502 -3.42 -13.01 34.80
N LYS A 503 -3.55 -11.71 35.09
CA LYS A 503 -4.80 -10.94 34.97
C LYS A 503 -5.35 -10.98 33.56
N HIS A 504 -4.50 -10.66 32.58
CA HIS A 504 -4.89 -10.63 31.18
C HIS A 504 -5.50 -11.96 30.70
N HIS A 505 -4.94 -13.10 31.13
CA HIS A 505 -5.48 -14.42 30.78
C HIS A 505 -6.86 -14.71 31.41
N PHE A 506 -7.25 -13.99 32.47
CA PHE A 506 -8.49 -14.22 33.21
C PHE A 506 -9.40 -13.00 33.33
N ASP A 507 -9.24 -11.98 32.48
CA ASP A 507 -9.86 -10.66 32.61
C ASP A 507 -11.37 -10.69 32.93
N TYR A 508 -12.13 -11.58 32.29
CA TYR A 508 -13.59 -11.75 32.52
C TYR A 508 -13.98 -12.21 33.94
N SER A 509 -13.02 -12.66 34.74
CA SER A 509 -13.22 -13.25 36.07
C SER A 509 -12.18 -12.75 37.07
N TRP A 510 -11.79 -11.48 36.93
CA TRP A 510 -10.80 -10.83 37.76
C TRP A 510 -11.43 -9.80 38.71
N GLY A 511 -11.10 -9.88 40.00
CA GLY A 511 -11.66 -9.00 41.03
C GLY A 511 -10.57 -8.27 41.82
N PRO A 512 -10.84 -7.05 42.35
CA PRO A 512 -9.84 -6.29 43.12
C PRO A 512 -9.27 -7.04 44.32
N ARG A 513 -10.08 -7.88 44.98
CA ARG A 513 -9.65 -8.68 46.13
C ARG A 513 -8.74 -9.85 45.72
N LEU A 514 -9.03 -10.49 44.60
CA LEU A 514 -8.17 -11.53 44.02
C LEU A 514 -6.80 -10.91 43.72
N GLU A 515 -6.79 -9.76 43.03
CA GLU A 515 -5.57 -9.04 42.68
C GLU A 515 -4.74 -8.70 43.93
N TYR A 516 -5.39 -8.15 44.95
CA TYR A 516 -4.75 -7.77 46.21
C TYR A 516 -4.07 -8.98 46.90
N LEU A 517 -4.81 -10.07 47.09
CA LEU A 517 -4.31 -11.27 47.76
C LEU A 517 -3.22 -11.99 46.96
N LEU A 518 -3.40 -12.10 45.63
CA LEU A 518 -2.41 -12.70 44.76
C LEU A 518 -1.11 -11.89 44.75
N ASN A 519 -1.21 -10.57 44.68
CA ASN A 519 -0.05 -9.68 44.70
C ASN A 519 0.77 -9.85 45.99
N TYR A 520 0.13 -9.84 47.17
CA TYR A 520 0.84 -10.10 48.43
C TYR A 520 1.41 -11.52 48.50
N SER A 521 0.73 -12.51 47.93
CA SER A 521 1.25 -13.88 47.87
C SER A 521 2.54 -13.95 47.04
N ILE A 522 2.53 -13.33 45.85
CA ILE A 522 3.71 -13.27 44.97
C ILE A 522 4.84 -12.46 45.60
N LEU A 523 4.56 -11.28 46.17
CA LEU A 523 5.55 -10.45 46.87
C LEU A 523 6.25 -11.21 48.01
N THR A 524 5.47 -11.93 48.81
CA THR A 524 5.98 -12.73 49.94
C THR A 524 6.93 -13.82 49.45
N LEU A 525 6.58 -14.50 48.36
CA LEU A 525 7.40 -15.58 47.81
C LEU A 525 8.65 -15.05 47.09
N LEU A 526 8.57 -13.94 46.35
CA LEU A 526 9.71 -13.33 45.66
C LEU A 526 10.85 -12.90 46.60
N GLU A 527 10.53 -12.56 47.85
CA GLU A 527 11.56 -12.20 48.84
C GLU A 527 12.34 -13.42 49.34
N VAL A 528 11.75 -14.61 49.26
CA VAL A 528 12.37 -15.87 49.70
C VAL A 528 12.85 -16.67 48.49
N GLN A 529 14.16 -16.72 48.31
CA GLN A 529 14.81 -17.38 47.18
C GLN A 529 14.52 -18.90 47.13
N GLY A 530 14.33 -19.42 45.91
CA GLY A 530 14.06 -20.83 45.68
C GLY A 530 12.62 -21.27 45.92
N THR A 531 11.71 -20.33 46.17
CA THR A 531 10.25 -20.55 46.08
C THR A 531 9.81 -20.66 44.62
N THR A 532 8.61 -21.20 44.39
CA THR A 532 8.04 -21.39 43.05
C THR A 532 6.54 -21.06 43.05
N MET A 533 5.92 -21.05 41.87
CA MET A 533 4.48 -20.78 41.73
C MET A 533 3.59 -21.76 42.53
N LEU A 534 4.08 -22.98 42.79
CA LEU A 534 3.41 -23.96 43.66
C LEU A 534 3.25 -23.45 45.09
N GLY A 535 4.14 -22.56 45.53
CA GLY A 535 4.09 -21.95 46.85
C GLY A 535 2.88 -21.04 47.07
N ILE A 536 2.24 -20.52 46.02
CA ILE A 536 1.13 -19.55 46.15
C ILE A 536 -0.06 -20.19 46.87
N THR A 537 -0.53 -21.34 46.40
CA THR A 537 -1.68 -22.02 47.01
C THR A 537 -1.34 -22.53 48.41
N ARG A 538 -0.14 -23.09 48.57
CA ARG A 538 0.34 -23.55 49.87
C ARG A 538 0.46 -22.42 50.89
N LEU A 539 0.89 -21.22 50.49
CA LEU A 539 0.96 -20.04 51.37
C LEU A 539 -0.42 -19.62 51.89
N LEU A 540 -1.47 -19.81 51.08
CA LEU A 540 -2.84 -19.45 51.43
C LEU A 540 -3.53 -20.50 52.32
N GLU A 541 -3.15 -21.77 52.20
CA GLU A 541 -3.80 -22.90 52.90
C GLU A 541 -3.04 -23.39 54.14
N ASP A 542 -1.72 -23.60 54.02
CA ASP A 542 -0.87 -24.21 55.04
C ASP A 542 -0.29 -23.12 55.96
N GLU A 543 -0.84 -23.03 57.17
CA GLU A 543 -0.41 -22.05 58.17
C GLU A 543 1.05 -22.24 58.61
N ASN A 544 1.55 -23.47 58.63
CA ASN A 544 2.92 -23.73 59.04
C ASN A 544 3.90 -23.34 57.95
N TYR A 545 3.59 -23.67 56.68
CA TYR A 545 4.37 -23.19 55.55
C TYR A 545 4.40 -21.66 55.49
N ARG A 546 3.26 -21.00 55.73
CA ARG A 546 3.22 -19.53 55.82
C ARG A 546 4.13 -18.99 56.91
N LYS A 547 4.05 -19.55 58.11
CA LYS A 547 4.93 -19.16 59.23
C LYS A 547 6.41 -19.37 58.90
N PHE A 548 6.73 -20.46 58.20
CA PHE A 548 8.09 -20.76 57.73
C PHE A 548 8.59 -19.73 56.72
N ILE A 549 7.78 -19.37 55.71
CA ILE A 549 8.14 -18.36 54.71
C ILE A 549 8.28 -16.98 55.37
N LEU A 550 7.32 -16.56 56.22
CA LEU A 550 7.36 -15.25 56.87
C LEU A 550 8.56 -15.07 57.81
N HIS A 551 9.10 -16.14 58.39
CA HIS A 551 10.35 -16.07 59.16
C HIS A 551 11.52 -15.56 58.31
N ASN A 552 11.50 -15.84 57.01
CA ASN A 552 12.52 -15.43 56.05
C ASN A 552 12.19 -14.10 55.33
N VAL A 553 11.08 -13.46 55.67
CA VAL A 553 10.65 -12.17 55.09
C VAL A 553 11.02 -11.04 56.05
N SER A 554 11.61 -9.98 55.52
CA SER A 554 12.05 -8.81 56.28
C SER A 554 11.07 -7.62 56.20
N ASP A 555 10.24 -7.58 55.16
CA ASP A 555 9.35 -6.45 54.87
C ASP A 555 8.21 -6.30 55.91
N PRO A 556 8.19 -5.21 56.71
CA PRO A 556 7.19 -5.03 57.75
C PRO A 556 5.77 -4.84 57.21
N VAL A 557 5.62 -4.38 55.97
CA VAL A 557 4.29 -4.21 55.33
C VAL A 557 3.71 -5.57 54.98
N VAL A 558 4.54 -6.48 54.48
CA VAL A 558 4.14 -7.88 54.22
C VAL A 558 3.75 -8.56 55.53
N HIS A 559 4.52 -8.39 56.61
CA HIS A 559 4.17 -8.91 57.94
C HIS A 559 2.83 -8.36 58.43
N LYS A 560 2.61 -7.04 58.35
CA LYS A 560 1.34 -6.41 58.76
C LYS A 560 0.14 -6.99 58.00
N PHE A 561 0.27 -7.19 56.68
CA PHE A 561 -0.77 -7.80 55.88
C PHE A 561 -1.11 -9.22 56.38
N TRP A 562 -0.11 -10.09 56.59
CA TRP A 562 -0.37 -11.48 57.00
C TRP A 562 -0.85 -11.61 58.45
N ASP A 563 -0.23 -10.89 59.38
CA ASP A 563 -0.51 -11.01 60.81
C ASP A 563 -1.80 -10.30 61.23
N THR A 564 -2.20 -9.26 60.48
CA THR A 564 -3.39 -8.45 60.79
C THR A 564 -4.50 -8.68 59.77
N GLU A 565 -4.30 -8.26 58.52
CA GLU A 565 -5.38 -8.21 57.52
C GLU A 565 -5.85 -9.60 57.12
N PHE A 566 -4.93 -10.49 56.74
CA PHE A 566 -5.24 -11.85 56.34
C PHE A 566 -5.81 -12.66 57.51
N LYS A 567 -5.26 -12.48 58.72
CA LYS A 567 -5.77 -13.12 59.94
C LYS A 567 -7.21 -12.69 60.25
N ASN A 568 -7.52 -11.40 60.12
CA ASN A 568 -8.89 -10.89 60.29
C ASN A 568 -9.85 -11.48 59.24
N MET A 569 -9.42 -11.63 57.99
CA MET A 569 -10.20 -12.31 56.95
C MET A 569 -10.44 -13.79 57.30
N LYS A 570 -9.42 -14.50 57.80
CA LYS A 570 -9.50 -15.93 58.19
C LYS A 570 -10.51 -16.17 59.32
N ASN A 571 -10.73 -15.18 60.20
CA ASN A 571 -11.74 -15.25 61.26
C ASN A 571 -13.20 -15.26 60.72
N ASN A 572 -13.41 -14.98 59.44
CA ASN A 572 -14.71 -15.13 58.76
C ASN A 572 -14.64 -16.25 57.70
N PRO A 573 -15.13 -17.47 58.00
CA PRO A 573 -15.01 -18.64 57.12
C PRO A 573 -15.60 -18.46 55.73
N LYS A 574 -16.68 -17.68 55.60
CA LYS A 574 -17.32 -17.40 54.32
C LYS A 574 -16.45 -16.46 53.49
N LEU A 575 -15.96 -15.39 54.13
CA LEU A 575 -15.14 -14.35 53.50
C LEU A 575 -13.78 -14.89 53.02
N ILE A 576 -13.12 -15.76 53.80
CA ILE A 576 -11.85 -16.38 53.42
C ILE A 576 -12.02 -17.34 52.24
N THR A 577 -13.08 -18.16 52.25
CA THR A 577 -13.36 -19.11 51.16
C THR A 577 -13.69 -18.38 49.86
N GLU A 578 -14.55 -17.35 49.92
CA GLU A 578 -14.90 -16.50 48.77
C GLU A 578 -13.70 -15.73 48.20
N SER A 579 -12.65 -15.50 49.01
CA SER A 579 -11.47 -14.73 48.59
C SER A 579 -10.32 -15.61 48.09
N ILE A 580 -10.11 -16.80 48.66
CA ILE A 580 -9.02 -17.72 48.29
C ILE A 580 -9.41 -18.60 47.09
N ALA A 581 -10.64 -19.12 47.05
CA ALA A 581 -11.08 -20.06 46.02
C ALA A 581 -10.86 -19.53 44.58
N PRO A 582 -11.11 -18.25 44.26
CA PRO A 582 -10.80 -17.70 42.94
C PRO A 582 -9.31 -17.81 42.58
N ILE A 583 -8.41 -17.54 43.53
CA ILE A 583 -6.95 -17.62 43.31
C ILE A 583 -6.54 -19.07 43.07
N GLN A 584 -7.02 -20.00 43.91
CA GLN A 584 -6.77 -21.43 43.72
C GLN A 584 -7.25 -21.90 42.35
N ASN A 585 -8.48 -21.56 41.97
CA ASN A 585 -9.04 -21.93 40.68
C ASN A 585 -8.18 -21.41 39.51
N LYS A 586 -7.61 -20.21 39.62
CA LYS A 586 -6.74 -19.64 38.58
C LYS A 586 -5.36 -20.29 38.56
N VAL A 587 -4.68 -20.33 39.69
CA VAL A 587 -3.31 -20.85 39.81
C VAL A 587 -3.26 -22.36 39.57
N ASN A 588 -4.21 -23.13 40.12
CA ASN A 588 -4.27 -24.58 39.92
C ASN A 588 -4.65 -24.95 38.49
N ARG A 589 -5.40 -24.12 37.76
CA ARG A 589 -5.72 -24.40 36.35
C ARG A 589 -4.45 -24.60 35.51
N PHE A 590 -3.37 -23.91 35.87
CA PHE A 590 -2.07 -24.02 35.21
C PHE A 590 -1.20 -25.13 35.81
N LEU A 591 -1.13 -25.18 37.14
CA LEU A 591 -0.26 -26.15 37.85
C LEU A 591 -0.85 -27.57 37.89
N ALA A 592 -2.09 -27.77 37.46
CA ALA A 592 -2.71 -29.08 37.30
C ALA A 592 -2.05 -29.89 36.17
N SER A 593 -1.59 -29.23 35.11
CA SER A 593 -0.83 -29.89 34.03
C SER A 593 0.55 -30.27 34.54
N THR A 594 0.88 -31.56 34.50
CA THR A 594 2.21 -32.07 34.89
C THR A 594 3.31 -31.42 34.06
N THR A 595 3.07 -31.19 32.77
CA THR A 595 3.96 -30.49 31.84
C THR A 595 4.31 -29.09 32.34
N ILE A 596 3.30 -28.26 32.62
CA ILE A 596 3.50 -26.88 33.08
C ILE A 596 4.10 -26.86 34.48
N ARG A 597 3.63 -27.74 35.36
CA ARG A 597 4.15 -27.90 36.71
C ARG A 597 5.64 -28.29 36.72
N ASN A 598 6.08 -29.14 35.80
CA ASN A 598 7.48 -29.54 35.70
C ASN A 598 8.37 -28.43 35.13
N ILE A 599 7.80 -27.42 34.46
CA ILE A 599 8.51 -26.22 33.99
C ILE A 599 8.59 -25.17 35.10
N LEU A 600 7.44 -24.78 35.66
CA LEU A 600 7.30 -23.68 36.62
C LEU A 600 7.56 -24.08 38.09
N GLY A 601 7.55 -25.38 38.39
CA GLY A 601 7.76 -25.93 39.72
C GLY A 601 9.23 -26.17 40.08
N GLN A 602 10.15 -25.91 39.15
CA GLN A 602 11.59 -25.99 39.42
C GLN A 602 12.06 -24.79 40.24
N ARG A 603 12.92 -25.00 41.24
CA ARG A 603 13.39 -23.94 42.15
C ARG A 603 14.32 -22.91 41.49
N LYS A 604 14.95 -23.29 40.38
CA LYS A 604 15.83 -22.41 39.58
C LYS A 604 15.48 -22.54 38.12
N SER A 605 15.61 -21.45 37.38
CA SER A 605 15.55 -21.45 35.93
C SER A 605 16.80 -22.13 35.38
N THR A 606 16.60 -22.90 34.33
CA THR A 606 17.70 -23.50 33.56
C THR A 606 18.17 -22.59 32.44
N ILE A 607 17.30 -21.67 32.02
CA ILE A 607 17.58 -20.65 31.01
C ILE A 607 17.83 -19.30 31.66
N ASP A 608 18.81 -18.58 31.14
CA ASP A 608 19.14 -17.20 31.54
C ASP A 608 18.74 -16.24 30.43
N ILE A 609 17.54 -15.65 30.56
CA ILE A 609 16.98 -14.72 29.58
C ILE A 609 17.76 -13.39 29.59
N GLU A 610 18.17 -12.91 30.76
CA GLU A 610 18.95 -11.67 30.88
C GLU A 610 20.31 -11.80 30.19
N GLY A 611 21.03 -12.89 30.48
CA GLY A 611 22.28 -13.22 29.82
C GLY A 611 22.09 -13.45 28.32
N ALA A 612 21.03 -14.14 27.89
CA ALA A 612 20.74 -14.36 26.47
C ALA A 612 20.54 -13.04 25.71
N MET A 613 19.80 -12.11 26.31
CA MET A 613 19.58 -10.78 25.78
C MET A 613 20.92 -10.02 25.67
N ASN A 614 21.72 -9.97 26.72
CA ASN A 614 22.94 -9.15 26.77
C ASN A 614 24.12 -9.73 25.97
N SER A 615 24.16 -11.06 25.81
CA SER A 615 25.18 -11.76 25.00
C SER A 615 24.74 -12.08 23.57
N GLY A 616 23.53 -11.67 23.17
CA GLY A 616 22.99 -11.83 21.83
C GLY A 616 22.75 -13.27 21.40
N LYS A 617 22.27 -14.11 22.31
CA LYS A 617 21.85 -15.50 22.06
C LYS A 617 20.54 -15.57 21.28
N ILE A 618 20.15 -16.80 20.93
CA ILE A 618 18.96 -17.11 20.14
C ILE A 618 17.96 -17.84 21.03
N LEU A 619 16.87 -17.18 21.42
CA LEU A 619 15.81 -17.76 22.24
C LEU A 619 14.63 -18.16 21.35
N LEU A 620 14.46 -19.46 21.12
CA LEU A 620 13.37 -20.02 20.31
C LEU A 620 12.31 -20.63 21.23
N MET A 621 11.14 -20.00 21.30
CA MET A 621 10.04 -20.39 22.19
C MET A 621 8.91 -21.00 21.36
N ASN A 622 8.96 -22.33 21.20
CA ASN A 622 7.95 -23.11 20.50
C ASN A 622 6.85 -23.51 21.48
N LEU A 623 5.70 -22.86 21.40
CA LEU A 623 4.60 -23.13 22.33
C LEU A 623 3.61 -24.18 21.81
N SER A 624 3.70 -24.60 20.55
CA SER A 624 2.94 -25.70 19.94
C SER A 624 1.53 -25.89 20.55
N LYS A 625 0.61 -24.94 20.33
CA LYS A 625 -0.76 -24.93 20.89
C LYS A 625 -1.47 -26.28 20.75
N GLY A 626 -1.29 -26.95 19.61
CA GLY A 626 -1.87 -28.28 19.36
C GLY A 626 -1.35 -29.39 20.27
N LYS A 627 -0.16 -29.26 20.87
CA LYS A 627 0.45 -30.26 21.75
C LYS A 627 0.16 -29.99 23.24
N ILE A 628 0.18 -28.73 23.67
CA ILE A 628 0.09 -28.38 25.11
C ILE A 628 -1.24 -27.74 25.52
N GLY A 629 -2.11 -27.46 24.55
CA GLY A 629 -3.37 -26.76 24.73
C GLY A 629 -3.23 -25.25 24.64
N GLU A 630 -4.28 -24.60 24.13
CA GLU A 630 -4.30 -23.17 23.86
C GLU A 630 -4.12 -22.31 25.13
N ASP A 631 -4.87 -22.62 26.20
CA ASP A 631 -4.82 -21.85 27.44
C ASP A 631 -3.38 -21.83 28.04
N ASN A 632 -2.70 -22.98 28.02
CA ASN A 632 -1.34 -23.12 28.54
C ASN A 632 -0.32 -22.38 27.67
N ALA A 633 -0.45 -22.48 26.35
CA ALA A 633 0.43 -21.79 25.42
C ALA A 633 0.30 -20.27 25.55
N ASN A 634 -0.93 -19.73 25.54
CA ASN A 634 -1.18 -18.28 25.66
C ASN A 634 -0.58 -17.73 26.97
N LEU A 635 -0.79 -18.44 28.09
CA LEU A 635 -0.22 -18.02 29.37
C LEU A 635 1.31 -18.07 29.37
N LEU A 636 1.92 -19.19 28.97
CA LEU A 636 3.38 -19.31 28.93
C LEU A 636 3.99 -18.22 28.06
N GLY A 637 3.40 -17.94 26.91
CA GLY A 637 3.83 -16.85 26.03
C GLY A 637 3.72 -15.48 26.70
N ALA A 638 2.58 -15.17 27.34
CA ALA A 638 2.42 -13.93 28.10
C ALA A 638 3.48 -13.78 29.21
N LEU A 639 3.74 -14.85 29.97
CA LEU A 639 4.74 -14.86 31.04
C LEU A 639 6.17 -14.69 30.51
N LEU A 640 6.51 -15.34 29.39
CA LEU A 640 7.80 -15.18 28.72
C LEU A 640 8.00 -13.75 28.22
N VAL A 641 6.99 -13.15 27.59
CA VAL A 641 7.03 -11.75 27.15
C VAL A 641 7.21 -10.81 28.34
N SER A 642 6.49 -11.02 29.44
CA SER A 642 6.65 -10.24 30.67
C SER A 642 8.05 -10.37 31.27
N ARG A 643 8.66 -11.57 31.22
CA ARG A 643 10.05 -11.77 31.67
C ARG A 643 11.04 -11.05 30.77
N ILE A 644 10.86 -11.12 29.45
CA ILE A 644 11.70 -10.40 28.48
C ILE A 644 11.58 -8.89 28.69
N GLN A 645 10.37 -8.36 28.89
CA GLN A 645 10.15 -6.95 29.22
C GLN A 645 10.89 -6.56 30.51
N PHE A 646 10.72 -7.34 31.58
CA PHE A 646 11.36 -7.07 32.86
C PHE A 646 12.89 -6.96 32.69
N PHE A 647 13.51 -7.92 32.01
CA PHE A 647 14.95 -7.89 31.76
C PHE A 647 15.38 -6.81 30.77
N ALA A 648 14.53 -6.43 29.82
CA ALA A 648 14.78 -5.26 28.97
C ALA A 648 14.88 -4.00 29.82
N LEU A 649 13.93 -3.76 30.73
CA LEU A 649 13.94 -2.59 31.62
C LEU A 649 15.20 -2.55 32.50
N GLN A 650 15.71 -3.72 32.93
CA GLN A 650 16.95 -3.80 33.71
C GLN A 650 18.20 -3.32 32.97
N ARG A 651 18.17 -3.29 31.64
CA ARG A 651 19.25 -2.72 30.83
C ARG A 651 19.36 -1.19 30.99
N ALA A 652 18.47 -0.54 31.74
CA ALA A 652 18.66 0.82 32.23
C ALA A 652 20.05 1.02 32.88
N ASN A 653 20.56 -0.02 33.55
CA ASN A 653 21.85 -0.03 34.23
C ASN A 653 23.06 -0.19 33.29
N ILE A 654 22.84 -0.50 32.01
CA ILE A 654 23.88 -0.61 30.97
C ILE A 654 23.89 0.70 30.17
N ARG A 655 25.05 1.24 29.81
CA ARG A 655 25.09 2.46 28.96
C ARG A 655 24.48 2.19 27.58
N TYR A 656 23.80 3.17 27.00
CA TYR A 656 23.06 3.01 25.73
C TYR A 656 23.92 2.48 24.57
N ASP A 657 25.15 2.98 24.44
CA ASP A 657 26.12 2.58 23.42
C ASP A 657 26.67 1.15 23.60
N GLN A 658 26.51 0.58 24.79
CA GLN A 658 26.94 -0.78 25.12
C GLN A 658 25.78 -1.79 25.09
N ARG A 659 24.54 -1.33 24.89
CA ARG A 659 23.35 -2.20 24.81
C ARG A 659 23.35 -2.92 23.47
N ARG A 660 23.52 -4.24 23.49
CA ARG A 660 23.36 -5.05 22.28
C ARG A 660 21.88 -5.14 21.88
N PRO A 661 21.52 -4.88 20.61
CA PRO A 661 20.15 -5.05 20.13
C PRO A 661 19.66 -6.48 20.32
N PHE A 662 18.41 -6.61 20.76
CA PHE A 662 17.69 -7.87 20.83
C PHE A 662 16.35 -7.72 20.10
N TYR A 663 16.10 -8.57 19.11
CA TYR A 663 14.89 -8.50 18.28
C TYR A 663 13.93 -9.62 18.67
N LEU A 664 12.76 -9.25 19.19
CA LEU A 664 11.71 -10.16 19.60
C LEU A 664 10.65 -10.26 18.49
N TYR A 665 10.65 -11.40 17.81
CA TYR A 665 9.64 -11.81 16.85
C TYR A 665 8.52 -12.54 17.56
N VAL A 666 7.29 -12.06 17.39
CA VAL A 666 6.10 -12.67 17.97
C VAL A 666 5.15 -12.99 16.83
N ASP A 667 5.06 -14.27 16.48
CA ASP A 667 4.09 -14.73 15.48
C ASP A 667 2.71 -14.80 16.14
N GLU A 668 1.69 -14.30 15.45
CA GLU A 668 0.30 -14.21 15.94
C GLU A 668 0.21 -13.57 17.34
N PHE A 669 0.73 -12.35 17.46
CA PHE A 669 0.93 -11.71 18.75
C PHE A 669 -0.36 -11.47 19.56
N GLN A 670 -1.52 -11.48 18.91
CA GLN A 670 -2.82 -11.38 19.59
C GLN A 670 -3.03 -12.48 20.64
N ASN A 671 -2.39 -13.65 20.47
CA ASN A 671 -2.47 -14.76 21.41
C ASN A 671 -1.80 -14.45 22.77
N PHE A 672 -0.94 -13.44 22.80
CA PHE A 672 -0.10 -13.08 23.94
C PHE A 672 -0.28 -11.61 24.36
N ALA A 673 -1.19 -10.89 23.71
CA ALA A 673 -1.31 -9.44 23.70
C ALA A 673 -1.79 -8.85 25.04
N THR A 674 -0.91 -8.82 26.05
CA THR A 674 -1.19 -8.17 27.34
C THR A 674 -0.88 -6.66 27.31
N GLY A 675 -1.32 -5.91 28.34
CA GLY A 675 -0.96 -4.50 28.52
C GLY A 675 0.56 -4.24 28.61
N SER A 676 1.39 -5.28 28.81
CA SER A 676 2.85 -5.17 28.68
C SER A 676 3.27 -4.65 27.30
N PHE A 677 2.60 -5.07 26.22
CA PHE A 677 2.97 -4.68 24.87
C PHE A 677 2.89 -3.17 24.65
N GLU A 678 1.90 -2.48 25.23
CA GLU A 678 1.77 -1.02 25.11
C GLU A 678 2.98 -0.28 25.70
N SER A 679 3.40 -0.71 26.90
CA SER A 679 4.58 -0.17 27.58
C SER A 679 5.86 -0.51 26.80
N ILE A 680 6.00 -1.76 26.32
CA ILE A 680 7.17 -2.18 25.54
C ILE A 680 7.25 -1.36 24.25
N LEU A 681 6.17 -1.24 23.47
CA LEU A 681 6.15 -0.50 22.21
C LEU A 681 6.52 0.98 22.38
N SER A 682 6.19 1.57 23.54
CA SER A 682 6.46 2.99 23.80
C SER A 682 7.87 3.25 24.35
N GLU A 683 8.47 2.29 25.08
CA GLU A 683 9.69 2.54 25.87
C GLU A 683 10.90 1.67 25.48
N SER A 684 10.67 0.51 24.87
CA SER A 684 11.68 -0.56 24.74
C SER A 684 12.86 -0.24 23.84
N ARG A 685 12.68 0.69 22.89
CA ARG A 685 13.76 1.22 22.05
C ARG A 685 14.95 1.70 22.88
N LYS A 686 14.69 2.40 23.98
CA LYS A 686 15.75 2.90 24.88
C LYS A 686 16.58 1.74 25.42
N TYR A 687 15.96 0.58 25.65
CA TYR A 687 16.59 -0.60 26.23
C TYR A 687 17.16 -1.59 25.20
N GLY A 688 17.23 -1.19 23.91
CA GLY A 688 17.77 -2.02 22.84
C GLY A 688 16.92 -3.26 22.54
N LEU A 689 15.61 -3.19 22.75
CA LEU A 689 14.65 -4.23 22.40
C LEU A 689 13.77 -3.73 21.23
N GLY A 690 13.72 -4.51 20.13
CA GLY A 690 12.85 -4.23 18.99
C GLY A 690 11.81 -5.34 18.79
N LEU A 691 10.54 -4.98 18.58
CA LEU A 691 9.43 -5.93 18.43
C LEU A 691 9.02 -6.07 16.97
N TYR A 692 8.80 -7.31 16.57
CA TYR A 692 8.33 -7.67 15.24
C TYR A 692 7.08 -8.51 15.42
N LEU A 693 5.93 -7.94 15.11
CA LEU A 693 4.61 -8.48 15.46
C LEU A 693 3.86 -8.87 14.19
N THR A 694 3.38 -10.11 14.09
CA THR A 694 2.41 -10.48 13.04
C THR A 694 1.01 -10.60 13.60
N HIS A 695 0.04 -10.17 12.80
CA HIS A 695 -1.36 -10.16 13.14
C HIS A 695 -2.23 -10.64 11.99
N GLN A 696 -3.37 -11.27 12.28
CA GLN A 696 -4.25 -11.75 11.23
C GLN A 696 -5.36 -10.74 10.88
N TYR A 697 -6.05 -10.18 11.87
CA TYR A 697 -7.17 -9.27 11.67
C TYR A 697 -7.36 -8.33 12.86
N THR A 698 -7.64 -7.06 12.59
CA THR A 698 -7.67 -5.96 13.57
C THR A 698 -8.65 -6.19 14.72
N ALA A 699 -9.77 -6.89 14.47
CA ALA A 699 -10.82 -7.14 15.46
C ALA A 699 -10.41 -8.08 16.62
N GLN A 700 -9.27 -8.77 16.52
CA GLN A 700 -8.73 -9.61 17.61
C GLN A 700 -8.13 -8.81 18.76
N LEU A 701 -7.85 -7.52 18.55
CA LEU A 701 -7.20 -6.68 19.56
C LEU A 701 -8.19 -5.68 20.15
N PRO A 702 -8.06 -5.35 21.44
CA PRO A 702 -8.68 -4.16 22.00
C PRO A 702 -8.31 -2.91 21.19
N GLU A 703 -9.27 -2.01 20.98
CA GLU A 703 -9.07 -0.80 20.15
C GLU A 703 -7.91 0.08 20.67
N GLN A 704 -7.74 0.15 22.00
CA GLN A 704 -6.65 0.90 22.63
C GLN A 704 -5.28 0.32 22.28
N LEU A 705 -5.14 -1.01 22.31
CA LEU A 705 -3.90 -1.69 21.96
C LEU A 705 -3.60 -1.54 20.47
N LEU A 706 -4.60 -1.68 19.59
CA LEU A 706 -4.40 -1.45 18.15
C LEU A 706 -3.91 -0.03 17.86
N LYS A 707 -4.50 0.98 18.52
CA LYS A 707 -4.03 2.37 18.43
C LYS A 707 -2.61 2.53 18.95
N ALA A 708 -2.25 1.88 20.06
CA ALA A 708 -0.91 1.90 20.61
C ALA A 708 0.12 1.23 19.67
N VAL A 709 -0.26 0.15 18.99
CA VAL A 709 0.57 -0.49 17.96
C VAL A 709 0.80 0.47 16.80
N LEU A 710 -0.27 0.96 16.16
CA LEU A 710 -0.14 1.84 14.99
C LEU A 710 0.57 3.16 15.30
N GLY A 711 0.44 3.68 16.52
CA GLY A 711 1.08 4.93 16.94
C GLY A 711 2.56 4.82 17.29
N ASN A 712 3.06 3.62 17.63
CA ASN A 712 4.44 3.44 18.13
C ASN A 712 5.34 2.61 17.21
N VAL A 713 4.79 1.85 16.26
CA VAL A 713 5.60 1.09 15.30
C VAL A 713 6.10 1.98 14.17
N GLY A 714 7.37 1.83 13.84
CA GLY A 714 8.03 2.60 12.79
C GLY A 714 7.77 2.05 11.40
N THR A 715 7.69 0.72 11.28
CA THR A 715 7.40 0.04 10.01
C THR A 715 6.06 -0.67 10.08
N ILE A 716 5.19 -0.39 9.11
CA ILE A 716 3.89 -1.07 8.95
C ILE A 716 3.88 -1.76 7.60
N ALA A 717 3.57 -3.05 7.59
CA ALA A 717 3.46 -3.86 6.38
C ALA A 717 2.10 -4.59 6.36
N THR A 718 1.39 -4.51 5.24
CA THR A 718 0.11 -5.19 5.05
C THR A 718 0.14 -6.11 3.85
N PHE A 719 -0.27 -7.35 4.07
CA PHE A 719 -0.64 -8.28 3.01
C PHE A 719 -2.14 -8.15 2.70
N SER A 720 -2.70 -9.07 1.91
CA SER A 720 -4.15 -9.12 1.66
C SER A 720 -4.96 -9.27 2.95
N LEU A 721 -5.99 -8.43 3.09
CA LEU A 721 -6.90 -8.36 4.24
C LEU A 721 -8.37 -8.60 3.84
N GLY A 722 -9.22 -8.76 4.85
CA GLY A 722 -10.68 -8.74 4.68
C GLY A 722 -11.20 -7.31 4.61
N THR A 723 -12.43 -7.11 4.14
CA THR A 723 -13.02 -5.78 3.97
C THR A 723 -13.00 -4.92 5.25
N PRO A 724 -13.39 -5.42 6.43
CA PRO A 724 -13.38 -4.60 7.66
C PRO A 724 -11.97 -4.14 8.03
N ASP A 725 -10.98 -5.04 7.94
CA ASP A 725 -9.58 -4.77 8.29
C ASP A 725 -8.91 -3.84 7.28
N ALA A 726 -9.17 -4.04 6.00
CA ALA A 726 -8.66 -3.20 4.92
C ALA A 726 -9.16 -1.76 5.08
N LYS A 727 -10.45 -1.58 5.40
CA LYS A 727 -11.03 -0.26 5.66
C LYS A 727 -10.41 0.42 6.89
N ALA A 728 -10.15 -0.35 7.96
CA ALA A 728 -9.51 0.18 9.16
C ALA A 728 -8.05 0.61 8.90
N LEU A 729 -7.32 -0.13 8.06
CA LEU A 729 -5.91 0.13 7.78
C LEU A 729 -5.67 1.09 6.61
N ALA A 730 -6.63 1.27 5.70
CA ALA A 730 -6.49 2.13 4.52
C ALA A 730 -6.04 3.57 4.87
N ALA A 731 -6.47 4.10 6.02
CA ALA A 731 -6.07 5.41 6.50
C ALA A 731 -4.54 5.54 6.68
N GLU A 732 -3.84 4.45 7.02
CA GLU A 732 -2.38 4.46 7.14
C GLU A 732 -1.70 4.57 5.77
N PHE A 733 -2.30 3.99 4.73
CA PHE A 733 -1.74 3.90 3.38
C PHE A 733 -2.27 4.97 2.42
N ALA A 734 -3.19 5.83 2.88
CA ALA A 734 -3.73 6.93 2.11
C ALA A 734 -2.68 8.01 1.82
N PRO A 735 -2.78 8.73 0.67
CA PRO A 735 -3.72 8.53 -0.43
C PRO A 735 -3.27 7.48 -1.46
N TYR A 736 -2.20 6.73 -1.18
CA TYR A 736 -1.53 5.89 -2.18
C TYR A 736 -2.30 4.61 -2.48
N PHE A 737 -2.79 3.93 -1.44
CA PHE A 737 -3.55 2.69 -1.57
C PHE A 737 -4.91 2.80 -0.88
N THR A 738 -5.93 2.26 -1.53
CA THR A 738 -7.29 2.16 -0.99
C THR A 738 -7.49 0.84 -0.23
N ASP A 739 -8.65 0.68 0.39
CA ASP A 739 -9.08 -0.61 0.96
C ASP A 739 -9.24 -1.69 -0.13
N THR A 740 -9.74 -1.33 -1.30
CA THR A 740 -9.84 -2.24 -2.46
C THR A 740 -8.47 -2.75 -2.91
N ASP A 741 -7.46 -1.88 -2.96
CA ASP A 741 -6.07 -2.24 -3.27
C ASP A 741 -5.50 -3.24 -2.27
N ILE A 742 -5.81 -3.08 -0.97
CA ILE A 742 -5.31 -3.98 0.09
C ILE A 742 -6.01 -5.34 -0.02
N ILE A 743 -7.31 -5.37 -0.31
CA ILE A 743 -8.07 -6.63 -0.44
C ILE A 743 -7.53 -7.48 -1.61
N SER A 744 -7.28 -6.83 -2.75
CA SER A 744 -6.88 -7.48 -4.00
C SER A 744 -5.40 -7.91 -4.06
N LEU A 745 -4.61 -7.60 -3.03
CA LEU A 745 -3.17 -7.84 -3.03
C LEU A 745 -2.84 -9.32 -3.21
N GLU A 746 -1.94 -9.62 -4.16
CA GLU A 746 -1.52 -10.99 -4.43
C GLU A 746 -0.73 -11.60 -3.25
N ARG A 747 -0.69 -12.94 -3.20
CA ARG A 747 0.15 -13.65 -2.22
C ARG A 747 1.61 -13.21 -2.37
N PHE A 748 2.30 -13.04 -1.23
CA PHE A 748 3.68 -12.57 -1.14
C PHE A 748 3.93 -11.12 -1.59
N HIS A 749 2.88 -10.40 -2.01
CA HIS A 749 2.96 -8.96 -2.21
C HIS A 749 2.53 -8.23 -0.94
N VAL A 750 3.15 -7.09 -0.70
CA VAL A 750 2.99 -6.29 0.51
C VAL A 750 2.92 -4.81 0.15
N TYR A 751 2.05 -4.07 0.82
CA TYR A 751 2.20 -2.62 0.92
C TYR A 751 2.91 -2.30 2.22
N ILE A 752 3.91 -1.44 2.14
CA ILE A 752 4.78 -1.15 3.27
C ILE A 752 5.01 0.37 3.43
N LYS A 753 4.95 0.83 4.67
CA LYS A 753 5.51 2.10 5.15
C LYS A 753 6.76 1.76 5.94
N LEU A 754 7.92 2.09 5.38
CA LEU A 754 9.21 1.68 5.92
C LEU A 754 9.77 2.76 6.83
N MET A 755 10.28 2.39 8.01
CA MET A 755 11.10 3.31 8.81
C MET A 755 12.47 3.45 8.16
N MET A 756 12.86 4.69 7.85
CA MET A 756 14.12 5.04 7.19
C MET A 756 14.73 6.28 7.84
N ASN A 757 15.91 6.14 8.44
CA ASN A 757 16.64 7.20 9.12
C ASN A 757 15.76 7.97 10.13
N GLY A 758 14.96 7.24 10.91
CA GLY A 758 14.04 7.81 11.89
C GLY A 758 12.77 8.46 11.34
N MET A 759 12.52 8.40 10.03
CA MET A 759 11.30 8.89 9.37
C MET A 759 10.54 7.75 8.68
N THR A 760 9.21 7.78 8.76
CA THR A 760 8.38 6.82 8.02
C THR A 760 8.29 7.23 6.55
N SER A 761 8.53 6.29 5.65
CA SER A 761 8.42 6.51 4.21
C SER A 761 6.98 6.74 3.77
N LEU A 762 6.83 7.28 2.56
CA LEU A 762 5.58 7.14 1.82
C LEU A 762 5.28 5.64 1.60
N PRO A 763 4.01 5.23 1.60
CA PRO A 763 3.65 3.84 1.35
C PRO A 763 4.02 3.38 -0.07
N PHE A 764 4.57 2.18 -0.18
CA PHE A 764 4.91 1.58 -1.47
C PHE A 764 4.68 0.07 -1.55
N SER A 765 4.62 -0.43 -2.79
CA SER A 765 4.40 -1.85 -3.07
C SER A 765 5.73 -2.61 -3.21
N ALA A 766 5.77 -3.81 -2.66
CA ALA A 766 6.90 -4.72 -2.79
C ALA A 766 6.45 -6.18 -2.82
N LYS A 767 7.35 -7.07 -3.23
CA LYS A 767 7.21 -8.53 -3.11
C LYS A 767 8.25 -9.03 -2.11
N ILE A 768 7.82 -9.76 -1.09
CA ILE A 768 8.76 -10.29 -0.09
C ILE A 768 9.73 -11.29 -0.72
N LEU A 769 10.92 -11.42 -0.12
CA LEU A 769 11.89 -12.44 -0.52
C LEU A 769 11.43 -13.83 -0.08
N LEU A 770 11.53 -14.79 -1.00
CA LEU A 770 11.12 -16.17 -0.76
C LEU A 770 12.34 -17.08 -0.48
N PRO A 771 12.45 -17.66 0.73
CA PRO A 771 13.60 -18.47 1.14
C PRO A 771 13.86 -19.75 0.32
N TRP A 772 12.91 -20.19 -0.51
CA TRP A 772 13.02 -21.38 -1.38
C TRP A 772 13.29 -21.03 -2.85
N VAL A 773 13.35 -19.75 -3.20
CA VAL A 773 13.76 -19.29 -4.53
C VAL A 773 15.25 -18.97 -4.46
N GLU A 774 16.06 -19.62 -5.30
CA GLU A 774 17.53 -19.56 -5.23
C GLU A 774 18.07 -18.13 -5.25
N ASP A 775 17.61 -17.29 -6.19
CA ASP A 775 18.02 -15.88 -6.31
C ASP A 775 17.46 -14.93 -5.22
N GLU A 776 16.48 -15.40 -4.44
CA GLU A 776 15.87 -14.63 -3.34
C GLU A 776 16.34 -15.12 -1.96
N CYS A 777 17.01 -16.27 -1.90
CA CYS A 777 17.49 -16.88 -0.66
C CYS A 777 18.71 -16.12 -0.12
N VAL A 778 18.55 -15.46 1.04
CA VAL A 778 19.64 -14.71 1.68
C VAL A 778 20.50 -15.60 2.58
N VAL A 779 19.87 -16.56 3.27
CA VAL A 779 20.53 -17.51 4.18
C VAL A 779 20.17 -18.93 3.75
N ALA A 780 21.18 -19.67 3.31
CA ALA A 780 21.04 -21.05 2.87
C ALA A 780 20.63 -21.99 4.01
N LYS A 781 20.02 -23.12 3.66
CA LYS A 781 19.76 -24.19 4.63
C LYS A 781 21.08 -24.77 5.15
N SER A 782 21.04 -25.16 6.42
CA SER A 782 22.07 -25.85 7.17
C SER A 782 21.62 -27.29 7.47
N THR A 783 22.55 -28.14 7.88
CA THR A 783 22.28 -29.50 8.38
C THR A 783 22.26 -29.57 9.91
N ASN A 784 22.21 -28.42 10.58
CA ASN A 784 22.48 -28.33 12.03
C ASN A 784 21.24 -28.55 12.91
N LYS A 785 20.03 -28.63 12.34
CA LYS A 785 18.76 -28.66 13.09
C LYS A 785 18.76 -29.67 14.24
N ASP A 786 19.03 -30.94 13.94
CA ASP A 786 18.97 -32.00 14.95
C ASP A 786 20.05 -31.83 16.02
N TRP A 787 21.24 -31.38 15.60
CA TRP A 787 22.34 -31.10 16.52
C TRP A 787 22.03 -29.93 17.46
N VAL A 788 21.46 -28.84 16.94
CA VAL A 788 21.01 -27.68 17.72
C VAL A 788 19.99 -28.10 18.78
N LEU A 789 18.99 -28.90 18.39
CA LEU A 789 17.94 -29.37 19.29
C LEU A 789 18.53 -30.24 20.41
N GLU A 790 19.35 -31.23 20.06
CA GLU A 790 19.95 -32.13 21.05
C GLU A 790 20.90 -31.38 21.99
N LEU A 791 21.73 -30.47 21.47
CA LEU A 791 22.65 -29.68 22.29
C LEU A 791 21.91 -28.74 23.26
N SER A 792 20.86 -28.06 22.78
CA SER A 792 20.02 -27.22 23.64
C SER A 792 19.34 -28.06 24.73
N ARG A 793 18.80 -29.23 24.35
CA ARG A 793 18.16 -30.17 25.29
C ARG A 793 19.13 -30.65 26.36
N GLN A 794 20.38 -30.97 26.01
CA GLN A 794 21.42 -31.37 26.96
C GLN A 794 21.84 -30.23 27.91
N LYS A 795 21.92 -28.99 27.40
CA LYS A 795 22.33 -27.82 28.19
C LYS A 795 21.26 -27.34 29.17
N TYR A 796 19.99 -27.38 28.76
CA TYR A 796 18.90 -26.68 29.45
C TYR A 796 17.79 -27.61 29.97
N GLY A 797 17.67 -28.82 29.44
CA GLY A 797 16.67 -29.79 29.89
C GLY A 797 17.06 -30.45 31.20
N VAL A 798 16.06 -30.77 32.03
CA VAL A 798 16.25 -31.54 33.28
C VAL A 798 15.39 -32.78 33.22
N ALA A 799 15.95 -33.93 33.63
CA ALA A 799 15.24 -35.19 33.59
C ALA A 799 13.95 -35.13 34.42
N LYS A 800 12.82 -35.50 33.80
CA LYS A 800 11.49 -35.54 34.42
C LYS A 800 11.48 -36.20 35.79
N ALA A 801 12.14 -37.36 35.93
CA ALA A 801 12.18 -38.11 37.18
C ALA A 801 12.81 -37.32 38.33
N GLU A 802 13.83 -36.51 38.06
CA GLU A 802 14.48 -35.65 39.07
C GLU A 802 13.54 -34.52 39.51
N ILE A 803 12.85 -33.91 38.56
CA ILE A 803 11.89 -32.82 38.83
C ILE A 803 10.72 -33.34 39.66
N GLU A 804 10.12 -34.46 39.24
CA GLU A 804 8.97 -35.04 39.92
C GLU A 804 9.31 -35.52 41.33
N ASP A 805 10.51 -36.08 41.56
CA ASP A 805 10.97 -36.42 42.90
C ASP A 805 11.14 -35.16 43.79
N LYS A 806 11.72 -34.08 43.26
CA LYS A 806 11.85 -32.80 43.97
C LYS A 806 10.48 -32.20 44.30
N ILE A 807 9.54 -32.21 43.36
CA ILE A 807 8.18 -31.69 43.57
C ILE A 807 7.43 -32.55 44.57
N ARG A 808 7.48 -33.89 44.47
CA ARG A 808 6.85 -34.81 45.42
C ARG A 808 7.38 -34.58 46.83
N LYS A 809 8.72 -34.55 47.01
CA LYS A 809 9.35 -34.23 48.30
C LYS A 809 8.87 -32.89 48.84
N TRP A 810 8.76 -31.86 47.99
CA TRP A 810 8.27 -30.55 48.40
C TRP A 810 6.80 -30.59 48.83
N VAL A 811 5.92 -31.29 48.09
CA VAL A 811 4.51 -31.46 48.44
C VAL A 811 4.37 -32.19 49.79
N ASP A 812 5.08 -33.30 49.96
CA ASP A 812 5.01 -34.16 51.15
C ASP A 812 5.71 -33.57 52.39
N THR A 813 6.50 -32.49 52.22
CA THR A 813 7.18 -31.84 53.34
C THR A 813 6.16 -31.22 54.29
N ASN A 814 6.13 -31.66 55.55
CA ASN A 814 5.38 -30.97 56.62
C ASN A 814 6.24 -29.85 57.19
N PHE A 815 5.89 -28.60 56.88
CA PHE A 815 6.59 -27.43 57.41
C PHE A 815 6.20 -27.19 58.87
N ASP A 816 7.13 -26.65 59.66
CA ASP A 816 6.86 -26.07 60.98
C ASP A 816 7.81 -24.90 61.26
N LYS A 817 7.52 -24.10 62.29
CA LYS A 817 8.40 -22.98 62.71
C LYS A 817 9.78 -23.45 63.17
N GLY A 818 9.88 -24.65 63.75
CA GLY A 818 11.15 -25.23 64.20
C GLY A 818 12.09 -25.52 63.04
N MET A 819 11.57 -25.81 61.85
CA MET A 819 12.33 -26.06 60.63
C MET A 819 13.05 -24.81 60.13
N ALA A 820 12.44 -23.62 60.20
CA ALA A 820 13.09 -22.36 59.84
C ALA A 820 14.24 -22.04 60.81
N ILE A 821 13.99 -22.18 62.11
CA ILE A 821 14.98 -21.96 63.17
C ILE A 821 16.12 -23.00 63.06
N ALA A 822 15.82 -24.26 62.73
CA ALA A 822 16.83 -25.31 62.53
C ALA A 822 17.70 -25.10 61.28
N ILE A 823 17.17 -24.47 60.22
CA ILE A 823 17.96 -24.06 59.04
C ILE A 823 18.92 -22.93 59.43
N ASP A 824 18.45 -21.89 60.12
CA ASP A 824 19.32 -20.82 60.64
C ASP A 824 20.41 -21.38 61.56
N THR A 825 20.05 -22.34 62.43
CA THR A 825 21.00 -22.99 63.35
C THR A 825 22.02 -23.87 62.62
N LYS A 826 21.64 -24.53 61.51
CA LYS A 826 22.56 -25.31 60.66
C LYS A 826 23.53 -24.43 59.87
N VAL A 827 23.08 -23.26 59.39
CA VAL A 827 23.94 -22.30 58.68
C VAL A 827 24.94 -21.64 59.63
N VAL A 828 24.54 -21.37 60.87
CA VAL A 828 25.42 -20.84 61.94
C VAL A 828 26.37 -21.93 62.48
N GLY A 829 25.99 -23.21 62.42
CA GLY A 829 26.78 -24.36 62.91
C GLY A 829 27.93 -24.82 61.99
N THR A 830 28.00 -24.33 60.75
CA THR A 830 29.15 -24.56 59.84
C THR A 830 30.17 -23.43 59.93
N THR A 831 30.83 -23.30 61.08
CA THR A 831 32.13 -22.63 61.16
C THR A 831 33.19 -23.55 60.56
N VAL A 832 33.44 -23.36 59.26
CA VAL A 832 34.64 -23.88 58.61
C VAL A 832 35.84 -23.20 59.28
N SER A 833 36.71 -23.98 59.92
CA SER A 833 38.03 -23.50 60.38
C SER A 833 38.77 -22.83 59.22
N PRO A 834 39.39 -21.65 59.42
CA PRO A 834 40.13 -21.00 58.35
C PRO A 834 41.34 -21.86 57.97
N ALA A 835 41.40 -22.29 56.72
CA ALA A 835 42.61 -22.85 56.12
C ALA A 835 43.67 -21.73 56.01
N PRO A 836 44.97 -22.04 56.22
CA PRO A 836 46.02 -21.03 56.26
C PRO A 836 46.19 -20.35 54.90
N VAL A 837 46.12 -19.02 54.92
CA VAL A 837 46.40 -18.13 53.78
C VAL A 837 47.86 -18.28 53.36
N LYS A 838 48.11 -18.71 52.11
CA LYS A 838 49.42 -18.55 51.47
C LYS A 838 49.59 -17.10 50.99
N PRO A 839 50.77 -16.48 51.18
CA PRO A 839 51.00 -15.11 50.74
C PRO A 839 51.02 -14.98 49.20
N PRO A 840 50.67 -13.80 48.66
CA PRO A 840 50.64 -13.58 47.21
C PRO A 840 52.05 -13.55 46.61
N VAL A 841 52.17 -14.16 45.43
CA VAL A 841 53.36 -14.14 44.58
C VAL A 841 53.49 -12.74 43.93
N PRO A 842 54.68 -12.10 43.91
CA PRO A 842 54.85 -10.79 43.28
C PRO A 842 54.88 -10.91 41.76
N LEU A 843 54.10 -10.06 41.08
CA LEU A 843 54.17 -9.87 39.63
C LEU A 843 55.49 -9.16 39.27
N ARG A 844 56.25 -9.79 38.37
CA ARG A 844 57.46 -9.23 37.74
C ARG A 844 57.08 -8.15 36.72
N ASN A 845 57.76 -7.02 36.81
CA ASN A 845 57.77 -5.95 35.80
C ASN A 845 58.28 -6.45 34.43
N PRO A 846 57.75 -5.92 33.32
CA PRO A 846 58.47 -5.82 32.06
C PRO A 846 59.23 -4.48 31.97
N GLU A 847 60.52 -4.54 31.65
CA GLU A 847 61.39 -3.42 31.27
C GLU A 847 61.27 -3.09 29.75
N PRO A 848 61.83 -1.95 29.27
CA PRO A 848 61.17 -1.05 28.33
C PRO A 848 61.67 -1.13 26.87
N THR A 849 60.93 -0.56 25.92
CA THR A 849 61.47 -0.21 24.59
C THR A 849 60.84 1.06 24.00
N ILE A 850 61.65 2.13 24.01
CA ILE A 850 61.86 3.22 23.03
C ILE A 850 60.66 4.05 22.52
N ALA A 851 60.76 5.36 22.77
CA ALA A 851 59.84 6.44 22.41
C ALA A 851 60.33 7.30 21.23
N ARG A 852 59.38 7.94 20.51
CA ARG A 852 59.29 9.38 20.10
C ARG A 852 58.36 9.57 18.88
N PRO A 853 57.81 10.78 18.61
CA PRO A 853 57.43 11.87 19.50
C PRO A 853 56.01 12.42 19.23
N THR A 854 55.39 13.05 20.24
CA THR A 854 54.19 13.89 20.11
C THR A 854 54.57 15.35 20.39
N PRO A 855 54.07 16.36 19.66
CA PRO A 855 54.37 17.76 19.93
C PRO A 855 53.48 18.31 21.06
N GLU A 856 54.08 19.08 21.96
CA GLU A 856 53.42 20.04 22.86
C GLU A 856 53.00 21.30 22.10
N VAL A 857 51.98 22.02 22.59
CA VAL A 857 52.06 23.45 22.98
C VAL A 857 50.72 23.94 23.60
N GLN A 858 50.83 24.33 24.88
CA GLN A 858 50.25 25.46 25.63
C GLN A 858 48.72 25.62 25.87
N GLU A 859 48.36 25.53 27.15
CA GLU A 859 47.19 26.16 27.76
C GLU A 859 47.50 27.59 28.28
N PRO A 860 46.54 28.53 28.25
CA PRO A 860 46.54 29.70 29.10
C PRO A 860 45.54 29.57 30.26
N VAL A 861 46.04 29.88 31.45
CA VAL A 861 45.33 30.01 32.73
C VAL A 861 44.41 31.24 32.72
N ARG A 862 43.15 31.12 33.19
CA ARG A 862 42.39 32.25 33.75
C ARG A 862 41.53 31.85 34.96
N GLN A 863 41.50 32.75 35.92
CA GLN A 863 41.08 32.61 37.33
C GLN A 863 39.61 32.25 37.55
N VAL A 864 39.37 31.57 38.68
CA VAL A 864 38.07 31.15 39.22
C VAL A 864 37.48 32.27 40.08
N GLU A 865 36.30 32.76 39.69
CA GLU A 865 35.37 33.46 40.59
C GLU A 865 34.16 32.55 40.86
N ARG A 866 33.81 32.35 42.13
CA ARG A 866 32.72 31.47 42.58
C ARG A 866 31.36 32.16 42.41
N LEU A 867 30.43 31.51 41.73
CA LEU A 867 28.99 31.80 41.80
C LEU A 867 28.19 30.54 42.23
N PRO A 868 27.01 30.73 42.87
CA PRO A 868 26.38 29.73 43.73
C PRO A 868 25.46 28.74 42.99
N LYS A 869 25.05 27.71 43.74
CA LYS A 869 24.19 26.56 43.38
C LYS A 869 23.04 26.89 42.40
N ILE A 870 22.96 26.15 41.30
CA ILE A 870 21.83 26.14 40.36
C ILE A 870 20.77 25.12 40.81
N GLN A 871 19.56 25.62 41.05
CA GLN A 871 18.30 24.88 41.18
C GLN A 871 17.87 24.27 39.85
N ALA A 872 17.06 23.21 39.91
CA ALA A 872 16.46 22.54 38.75
C ALA A 872 15.81 23.54 37.77
N PRO A 873 15.92 23.34 36.45
CA PRO A 873 15.33 24.26 35.48
C PRO A 873 13.80 24.15 35.53
N ALA A 874 13.18 25.29 35.84
CA ALA A 874 11.77 25.54 35.57
C ALA A 874 11.54 25.54 34.05
N ALA A 875 10.34 25.12 33.64
CA ALA A 875 9.89 25.13 32.25
C ALA A 875 10.16 26.50 31.60
N GLU A 876 10.81 26.50 30.43
CA GLU A 876 11.02 27.70 29.64
C GLU A 876 9.66 28.33 29.26
N PRO A 877 9.51 29.67 29.36
CA PRO A 877 8.37 30.35 28.78
C PRO A 877 8.45 30.25 27.24
N PRO A 878 7.31 30.15 26.54
CA PRO A 878 7.31 30.05 25.09
C PRO A 878 8.01 31.27 24.46
N ALA A 879 8.88 31.01 23.50
CA ALA A 879 9.62 32.05 22.75
C ALA A 879 8.67 33.15 22.25
N ALA A 880 9.08 34.41 22.39
CA ALA A 880 8.33 35.56 21.92
C ALA A 880 8.19 35.50 20.39
N ILE A 881 6.99 35.16 19.91
CA ILE A 881 6.63 35.15 18.50
C ILE A 881 6.74 36.59 17.95
N THR A 882 7.67 36.83 17.03
CA THR A 882 7.76 38.12 16.32
C THR A 882 6.67 38.20 15.26
N VAL A 883 5.73 39.13 15.44
CA VAL A 883 4.68 39.42 14.46
C VAL A 883 5.30 40.17 13.28
N LEU A 884 5.03 39.69 12.07
CA LEU A 884 5.50 40.30 10.82
C LEU A 884 4.53 41.36 10.33
N ASP A 885 3.24 41.02 10.26
CA ASP A 885 2.19 41.91 9.77
C ASP A 885 0.87 41.66 10.49
N SER A 886 -0.03 42.65 10.48
CA SER A 886 -1.39 42.55 11.00
C SER A 886 -2.38 43.06 9.96
N GLY A 887 -3.51 42.37 9.79
CA GLY A 887 -4.55 42.72 8.83
C GLY A 887 -5.91 42.15 9.22
N PHE A 888 -6.98 42.56 8.53
CA PHE A 888 -8.31 42.00 8.75
C PHE A 888 -8.61 40.85 7.79
N PHE A 889 -9.37 39.87 8.23
CA PHE A 889 -9.77 38.73 7.41
C PHE A 889 -10.96 39.09 6.53
N ASP A 890 -10.86 38.90 5.21
CA ASP A 890 -11.92 39.23 4.25
C ASP A 890 -12.84 38.05 3.89
N GLY A 891 -12.69 36.92 4.59
CA GLY A 891 -13.41 35.66 4.30
C GLY A 891 -12.55 34.63 3.56
N SER A 892 -11.43 35.04 2.97
CA SER A 892 -10.47 34.15 2.29
C SER A 892 -9.02 34.43 2.66
N ASP A 893 -8.65 35.70 2.71
CA ASP A 893 -7.28 36.18 2.89
C ASP A 893 -7.21 37.19 4.04
N MET A 894 -5.99 37.41 4.54
CA MET A 894 -5.69 38.53 5.44
C MET A 894 -5.35 39.76 4.60
N VAL A 895 -6.14 40.82 4.73
CA VAL A 895 -5.95 42.10 4.05
C VAL A 895 -5.17 43.05 4.96
N LEU A 896 -3.98 43.45 4.51
CA LEU A 896 -3.12 44.39 5.21
C LEU A 896 -3.62 45.85 5.03
N PRO A 897 -3.18 46.79 5.88
CA PRO A 897 -3.57 48.21 5.78
C PRO A 897 -3.23 48.88 4.44
N ASP A 898 -2.24 48.34 3.71
CA ASP A 898 -1.83 48.80 2.38
C ASP A 898 -2.61 48.16 1.22
N GLY A 899 -3.60 47.32 1.53
CA GLY A 899 -4.47 46.64 0.57
C GLY A 899 -3.89 45.33 0.01
N ARG A 900 -2.66 44.93 0.38
CA ARG A 900 -2.11 43.63 -0.03
C ARG A 900 -2.83 42.49 0.68
N LYS A 901 -3.09 41.41 -0.06
CA LYS A 901 -3.71 40.18 0.46
C LYS A 901 -2.65 39.14 0.75
N VAL A 902 -2.72 38.54 1.93
CA VAL A 902 -1.90 37.40 2.33
C VAL A 902 -2.79 36.18 2.48
N LYS A 903 -2.46 35.10 1.77
CA LYS A 903 -3.27 33.89 1.73
C LYS A 903 -3.33 33.21 3.10
N VAL A 904 -4.54 33.03 3.62
CA VAL A 904 -4.77 32.31 4.87
C VAL A 904 -5.10 30.85 4.55
N GLN A 905 -4.48 29.91 5.27
CA GLN A 905 -4.75 28.49 5.08
C GLN A 905 -6.21 28.19 5.44
N ALA A 906 -6.98 27.62 4.51
CA ALA A 906 -8.41 27.40 4.68
C ALA A 906 -8.76 26.52 5.91
N ASN A 907 -7.91 25.53 6.22
CA ASN A 907 -8.04 24.71 7.43
C ASN A 907 -7.87 25.52 8.73
N TYR A 908 -7.01 26.54 8.73
CA TYR A 908 -6.85 27.44 9.88
C TYR A 908 -8.10 28.32 10.04
N ALA A 909 -8.61 28.89 8.94
CA ALA A 909 -9.82 29.71 8.96
C ALA A 909 -11.04 28.94 9.48
N ALA A 910 -11.21 27.68 9.04
CA ALA A 910 -12.28 26.80 9.51
C ALA A 910 -12.12 26.41 11.00
N LYS A 911 -10.92 26.01 11.43
CA LYS A 911 -10.66 25.58 12.82
C LYS A 911 -10.77 26.72 13.84
N SER A 912 -10.43 27.93 13.44
CA SER A 912 -10.43 29.12 14.30
C SER A 912 -11.75 29.92 14.25
N GLU A 913 -12.76 29.45 13.50
CA GLU A 913 -14.06 30.13 13.32
C GLU A 913 -13.86 31.61 12.94
N LEU A 914 -12.97 31.87 11.97
CA LEU A 914 -12.65 33.24 11.53
C LEU A 914 -13.85 33.85 10.80
N ALA A 915 -14.27 35.02 11.26
CA ALA A 915 -15.34 35.80 10.65
C ALA A 915 -14.75 36.99 9.87
N TYR A 916 -15.51 37.44 8.87
CA TYR A 916 -15.19 38.66 8.13
C TYR A 916 -14.95 39.83 9.09
N GLY A 917 -13.80 40.50 8.99
CA GLY A 917 -13.40 41.61 9.86
C GLY A 917 -12.61 41.23 11.11
N ASP A 918 -12.36 39.94 11.38
CA ASP A 918 -11.43 39.53 12.44
C ASP A 918 -10.00 40.00 12.14
N ILE A 919 -9.26 40.44 13.16
CA ILE A 919 -7.86 40.86 13.02
C ILE A 919 -6.94 39.66 13.21
N LEU A 920 -6.08 39.43 12.21
CA LEU A 920 -5.07 38.39 12.18
C LEU A 920 -3.67 39.00 12.26
N GLU A 921 -2.78 38.29 12.94
CA GLU A 921 -1.35 38.57 12.97
C GLU A 921 -0.60 37.41 12.31
N ARG A 922 0.30 37.75 11.37
CA ARG A 922 1.17 36.79 10.68
C ARG A 922 2.53 36.71 11.36
N TYR A 923 3.06 35.50 11.51
CA TYR A 923 4.41 35.25 12.02
C TYR A 923 5.03 34.04 11.33
N LEU A 924 6.36 33.96 11.33
CA LEU A 924 7.08 32.81 10.78
C LEU A 924 7.28 31.75 11.85
N HIS A 925 6.98 30.50 11.52
CA HIS A 925 7.36 29.33 12.32
C HIS A 925 8.02 28.32 11.40
N ASN A 926 9.29 27.99 11.67
CA ASN A 926 10.11 27.10 10.83
C ASN A 926 10.16 27.50 9.34
N GLY A 927 10.12 28.80 9.04
CA GLY A 927 10.16 29.31 7.66
C GLY A 927 8.81 29.36 6.93
N GLU A 928 7.73 28.92 7.57
CA GLU A 928 6.37 28.97 7.01
C GLU A 928 5.51 30.06 7.67
N ASP A 929 4.63 30.68 6.88
CA ASP A 929 3.65 31.64 7.38
C ASP A 929 2.61 30.96 8.28
N ARG A 930 2.53 31.43 9.52
CA ARG A 930 1.49 31.08 10.48
C ARG A 930 0.68 32.32 10.84
N PHE A 931 -0.58 32.08 11.20
CA PHE A 931 -1.51 33.13 11.58
C PHE A 931 -2.00 32.89 13.00
N ARG A 932 -2.20 33.97 13.75
CA ARG A 932 -2.95 33.97 15.01
C ARG A 932 -4.05 35.02 14.95
N GLN A 933 -5.23 34.68 15.43
CA GLN A 933 -6.33 35.62 15.57
C GLN A 933 -6.05 36.54 16.76
N ALA A 934 -5.76 37.81 16.49
CA ALA A 934 -5.39 38.80 17.50
C ALA A 934 -6.61 39.49 18.11
N LYS A 935 -7.65 39.75 17.30
CA LYS A 935 -8.89 40.37 17.78
C LYS A 935 -10.10 39.82 17.02
N LYS A 936 -11.16 39.50 17.75
CA LYS A 936 -12.46 39.13 17.16
C LYS A 936 -13.31 40.37 16.94
N VAL A 937 -14.00 40.42 15.80
CA VAL A 937 -15.08 41.38 15.58
C VAL A 937 -16.28 41.02 16.47
N GLU A 938 -17.08 42.00 16.87
CA GLU A 938 -18.35 41.75 17.55
C GLU A 938 -19.30 41.03 16.59
N ARG A 939 -20.03 40.00 17.05
CA ARG A 939 -20.82 39.10 16.18
C ARG A 939 -22.28 39.05 16.61
N ALA A 940 -23.18 39.07 15.64
CA ALA A 940 -24.58 38.68 15.79
C ALA A 940 -24.73 37.18 15.46
N GLU A 941 -25.43 36.46 16.32
CA GLU A 941 -25.78 35.04 16.12
C GLU A 941 -27.11 34.93 15.37
N LEU A 942 -27.16 34.01 14.41
CA LEU A 942 -28.33 33.71 13.60
C LEU A 942 -28.63 32.21 13.70
N GLU A 943 -29.89 31.84 13.90
CA GLU A 943 -30.35 30.46 13.72
C GLU A 943 -30.76 30.25 12.26
N GLY A 944 -30.50 29.08 11.70
CA GLY A 944 -30.82 28.79 10.30
C GLY A 944 -30.51 27.37 9.90
N THR A 945 -30.73 27.08 8.62
CA THR A 945 -30.51 25.76 8.03
C THR A 945 -29.51 25.88 6.89
N LEU A 946 -28.55 24.97 6.85
CA LEU A 946 -27.56 24.90 5.79
C LEU A 946 -28.13 24.13 4.60
N TYR A 947 -28.06 24.71 3.40
CA TYR A 947 -28.49 24.11 2.15
C TYR A 947 -27.39 24.17 1.09
N LYS A 948 -27.45 23.27 0.10
CA LYS A 948 -26.61 23.33 -1.10
C LYS A 948 -27.42 23.89 -2.29
N ASP A 949 -27.09 25.09 -2.75
CA ASP A 949 -27.76 25.76 -3.88
C ASP A 949 -26.75 25.99 -5.03
N ASN A 950 -27.03 25.45 -6.22
CA ASN A 950 -26.17 25.53 -7.41
C ASN A 950 -24.69 25.18 -7.16
N GLY A 951 -24.43 24.21 -6.29
CA GLY A 951 -23.08 23.75 -5.94
C GLY A 951 -22.37 24.58 -4.86
N LEU A 952 -22.98 25.66 -4.37
CA LEU A 952 -22.47 26.49 -3.27
C LEU A 952 -23.27 26.24 -1.99
N TRP A 953 -22.59 26.30 -0.84
CA TRP A 953 -23.26 26.18 0.46
C TRP A 953 -23.84 27.51 0.90
N VAL A 954 -25.09 27.49 1.35
CA VAL A 954 -25.85 28.66 1.78
C VAL A 954 -26.51 28.38 3.12
N PHE A 955 -26.31 29.27 4.09
CA PHE A 955 -27.01 29.27 5.36
C PHE A 955 -28.24 30.16 5.26
N VAL A 956 -29.42 29.58 5.49
CA VAL A 956 -30.72 30.23 5.32
C VAL A 956 -31.39 30.42 6.66
N THR A 957 -31.68 31.67 7.05
CA THR A 957 -32.38 31.96 8.30
C THR A 957 -33.90 31.75 8.17
N PRO A 958 -34.66 31.59 9.27
CA PRO A 958 -36.13 31.45 9.25
C PRO A 958 -36.86 32.59 8.52
N GLU A 959 -36.26 33.79 8.49
CA GLU A 959 -36.79 34.97 7.80
C GLU A 959 -36.51 34.94 6.28
N GLY A 960 -35.89 33.86 5.76
CA GLY A 960 -35.61 33.66 4.34
C GLY A 960 -34.36 34.37 3.84
N LYS A 961 -33.45 34.79 4.74
CA LYS A 961 -32.21 35.45 4.37
C LYS A 961 -31.08 34.44 4.13
N ASN A 962 -30.44 34.55 2.97
CA ASN A 962 -29.40 33.64 2.51
C ASN A 962 -28.00 34.21 2.73
N TYR A 963 -27.12 33.44 3.35
CA TYR A 963 -25.73 33.81 3.55
C TYR A 963 -24.82 32.74 2.94
N PRO A 964 -23.89 33.08 2.03
CA PRO A 964 -22.91 32.14 1.51
C PRO A 964 -22.04 31.55 2.63
N VAL A 965 -21.64 30.29 2.49
CA VAL A 965 -20.79 29.58 3.46
C VAL A 965 -19.57 28.99 2.75
N SER A 966 -18.42 29.05 3.42
CA SER A 966 -17.19 28.45 2.90
C SER A 966 -17.31 26.93 2.77
N GLN A 967 -17.08 26.40 1.56
CA GLN A 967 -17.02 24.96 1.27
C GLN A 967 -16.03 24.25 2.19
N THR A 968 -14.85 24.82 2.41
CA THR A 968 -13.84 24.23 3.30
C THR A 968 -14.31 24.13 4.75
N ALA A 969 -15.10 25.10 5.23
CA ALA A 969 -15.68 25.04 6.56
C ALA A 969 -16.75 23.94 6.69
N VAL A 970 -17.48 23.63 5.60
CA VAL A 970 -18.43 22.53 5.55
C VAL A 970 -17.73 21.18 5.49
N ASP A 971 -16.75 21.02 4.60
CA ASP A 971 -16.01 19.76 4.42
C ASP A 971 -15.18 19.41 5.66
N PHE A 972 -14.48 20.39 6.25
CA PHE A 972 -13.65 20.18 7.43
C PHE A 972 -14.49 19.73 8.64
N ASN A 973 -15.71 20.25 8.78
CA ASN A 973 -16.58 19.93 9.91
C ASN A 973 -17.64 18.86 9.60
N GLN A 974 -17.65 18.34 8.36
CA GLN A 974 -18.58 17.32 7.89
C GLN A 974 -20.05 17.71 8.06
N PHE A 975 -20.41 18.96 7.77
CA PHE A 975 -21.81 19.38 7.78
C PHE A 975 -22.57 18.84 6.58
N THR A 976 -23.87 18.59 6.74
CA THR A 976 -24.73 17.97 5.73
C THR A 976 -25.82 18.93 5.24
N ASP A 977 -26.32 18.68 4.03
CA ASP A 977 -27.46 19.41 3.45
C ASP A 977 -28.72 19.25 4.31
N GLY A 978 -29.46 20.35 4.52
CA GLY A 978 -30.63 20.42 5.39
C GLY A 978 -30.33 20.49 6.90
N GLN A 979 -29.07 20.67 7.32
CA GLN A 979 -28.69 20.68 8.74
C GLN A 979 -29.04 22.02 9.42
N ARG A 980 -29.81 21.97 10.52
CA ARG A 980 -30.09 23.13 11.38
C ARG A 980 -28.89 23.46 12.26
N MET A 981 -28.51 24.72 12.32
CA MET A 981 -27.32 25.17 13.04
C MET A 981 -27.32 26.68 13.29
N TYR A 982 -26.31 27.14 14.03
CA TYR A 982 -26.09 28.57 14.28
C TYR A 982 -25.00 29.11 13.36
N GLY A 983 -25.28 30.23 12.73
CA GLY A 983 -24.35 31.04 11.97
C GLY A 983 -23.98 32.31 12.74
N THR A 984 -22.82 32.89 12.45
CA THR A 984 -22.38 34.17 13.00
C THR A 984 -21.95 35.11 11.89
N ILE A 985 -22.37 36.37 12.03
CA ILE A 985 -22.01 37.48 11.16
C ILE A 985 -21.54 38.67 12.02
N PRO A 986 -20.73 39.60 11.50
CA PRO A 986 -20.38 40.83 12.23
C PRO A 986 -21.62 41.63 12.68
N ALA A 987 -21.61 42.07 13.94
CA ALA A 987 -22.71 42.81 14.53
C ALA A 987 -22.94 44.14 13.79
N GLY A 988 -24.19 44.44 13.45
CA GLY A 988 -24.57 45.66 12.74
C GLY A 988 -24.38 45.63 11.21
N VAL A 989 -23.86 44.54 10.62
CA VAL A 989 -23.69 44.39 9.17
C VAL A 989 -24.61 43.29 8.67
N GLN A 990 -25.62 43.66 7.86
CA GLN A 990 -26.62 42.71 7.39
C GLN A 990 -26.17 41.94 6.13
N ASP A 991 -25.34 42.53 5.28
CA ASP A 991 -24.88 41.90 4.03
C ASP A 991 -23.39 41.63 4.12
N VAL A 992 -23.07 40.36 4.32
CA VAL A 992 -21.70 39.89 4.53
C VAL A 992 -21.37 38.87 3.44
N PRO A 993 -20.13 38.86 2.94
CA PRO A 993 -19.75 37.99 1.84
C PRO A 993 -19.83 36.50 2.22
N TYR A 994 -19.64 36.16 3.50
CA TYR A 994 -19.80 34.81 4.02
C TYR A 994 -20.27 34.82 5.49
N CYS A 995 -21.07 33.82 5.87
CA CYS A 995 -21.44 33.52 7.25
C CYS A 995 -20.50 32.45 7.84
N THR A 996 -20.10 32.63 9.09
CA THR A 996 -19.25 31.65 9.82
C THR A 996 -20.12 30.74 10.67
N LEU A 997 -20.04 29.43 10.43
CA LEU A 997 -20.81 28.42 11.18
C LEU A 997 -20.21 28.21 12.59
N ALA A 998 -21.05 28.20 13.63
CA ALA A 998 -20.62 28.08 15.03
C ALA A 998 -20.60 26.62 15.52
N LEU A 999 -19.42 26.07 15.82
CA LEU A 999 -19.23 24.63 16.07
C LEU A 999 -19.51 24.20 17.52
N LYS A 1000 -19.19 25.06 18.49
CA LYS A 1000 -19.17 24.67 19.92
C LYS A 1000 -20.53 24.43 20.56
N ARG A 1001 -21.62 24.99 20.00
CA ARG A 1001 -22.96 24.90 20.62
C ARG A 1001 -23.79 23.74 20.07
N PHE A 1002 -23.66 23.40 18.79
CA PHE A 1002 -24.33 22.23 18.18
C PHE A 1002 -23.92 20.92 18.87
N ARG A 1003 -22.63 20.75 19.21
CA ARG A 1003 -22.15 19.57 19.98
C ARG A 1003 -22.79 19.45 21.37
N LYS A 1004 -23.15 20.56 22.02
CA LYS A 1004 -23.78 20.55 23.36
C LYS A 1004 -25.25 20.12 23.32
N GLU A 1005 -25.97 20.45 22.25
CA GLU A 1005 -27.39 20.08 22.08
C GLU A 1005 -27.58 18.66 21.55
N THR A 1006 -26.75 18.22 20.61
CA THR A 1006 -26.75 16.82 20.12
C THR A 1006 -26.40 15.83 21.23
N THR A 1007 -25.49 16.17 22.14
CA THR A 1007 -25.16 15.31 23.28
C THR A 1007 -26.33 15.21 24.28
N LYS A 1008 -27.08 16.30 24.51
CA LYS A 1008 -28.27 16.30 25.37
C LYS A 1008 -29.47 15.56 24.74
N SER A 1009 -29.67 15.69 23.44
CA SER A 1009 -30.70 14.96 22.69
C SER A 1009 -30.41 13.45 22.67
N ALA A 1010 -29.16 13.05 22.46
CA ALA A 1010 -28.74 11.65 22.48
C ALA A 1010 -28.90 11.02 23.87
N GLU A 1011 -28.66 11.77 24.97
CA GLU A 1011 -28.94 11.30 26.33
C GLU A 1011 -30.45 11.16 26.62
N ALA A 1012 -31.28 12.07 26.11
CA ALA A 1012 -32.73 12.01 26.29
C ALA A 1012 -33.37 10.82 25.52
N ASP A 1013 -32.88 10.51 24.33
CA ASP A 1013 -33.35 9.36 23.54
C ASP A 1013 -32.85 8.03 24.11
N LYS A 1014 -31.68 8.00 24.76
CA LYS A 1014 -31.20 6.84 25.53
C LYS A 1014 -32.11 6.53 26.72
N ILE A 1015 -32.58 7.55 27.44
CA ILE A 1015 -33.48 7.40 28.59
C ILE A 1015 -34.88 6.91 28.14
N LYS A 1016 -35.35 7.34 26.96
CA LYS A 1016 -36.62 6.84 26.39
C LYS A 1016 -36.54 5.38 25.92
N ASN A 1017 -35.41 4.96 25.35
CA ASN A 1017 -35.22 3.57 24.93
C ASN A 1017 -34.96 2.60 26.10
N ASP A 1018 -34.40 3.07 27.22
CA ASP A 1018 -34.23 2.24 28.43
C ASP A 1018 -35.54 2.06 29.22
N GLN A 1019 -36.54 2.91 29.00
CA GLN A 1019 -37.88 2.79 29.60
C GLN A 1019 -38.84 1.91 28.78
N SER A 1020 -38.55 1.61 27.51
CA SER A 1020 -39.33 0.67 26.69
C SER A 1020 -38.84 -0.79 26.80
N LEU A 1021 -37.74 -1.02 27.52
CA LEU A 1021 -37.13 -2.33 27.77
C LEU A 1021 -37.22 -2.78 29.24
N ARG A 1022 -38.11 -2.18 30.04
CA ARG A 1022 -38.45 -2.63 31.41
C ARG A 1022 -39.89 -3.07 31.54
#